data_AF-A0A914GQX8-F1
#
_entry.id   AF-A0A914GQX8-F1
#
_cell.length_a   1.000
_cell.length_b   1.000
_cell.length_c   1.000
_cell.angle_alpha   90.00
_cell.angle_beta   90.00
_cell.angle_gamma   90.00
#
_symmetry.space_group_name_H-M   'P 1'
#
loop_
_entity.id
_entity.type
_entity.pdbx_description
1 polymer ?
#
loop_
_entity_poly.entity_id
_entity_poly.type
_entity_poly.pdbx_seq_one_letter_code
_entity_poly.pdbx_strand_id
1 'polypeptide(L)'
;MTTSVNFRVRLESIHPWMYAFVVGSNSKIGDWDPDKALELSPNEKSDVWSGEIQVEESETKKPLRFRYFIGYYLQGNSNPSTKVRIISKWESQLLPRHLFVQIGSNNGIDEFGHYNGKTRISNGWLHQSNQKEILIRLHGPAFKFFKDRYNHRPYFVKVVSFDLRHKEIGSLDEDSEDTSDGLNVLPELPSFSSTEIADLYDDNHPYFREQPTYGARYQNDKGFIVFRTTSVAVEHLAFRIEIYVDYGLLKLIKKVEEEAKQKSDGKNFVQLDKCESSSTQSKEIERLGIAYCMPSSMSDTFGKTAVPILAKTQQPIGLLNVDYVFIRALEPRQPVSLEVSYSRHWKKRHKALEVGHRGAGNSYTKFAASRENTIHSLNRAARNGADFVEFDVQLTKDKIAVIFHDFHVLVSVTKRSGSTLDLRASAEKFDETVATDFHELAVKDLKHQQLKLLHLSHHKAPEHTDKLKVTCDPTEADENQPFPTLIDTLKMVDMDTGFNIEIKYPMKLKDGNDECENYFERNMFIDIILNDVLKHAGSRRIVFSSFDPDICSLISLKQNKYPVLFLCVGITTRYVPFLDQRSATSEMAINFAASQSILGVNFHSEDLLRESTPVKKVHNLGLVAFVWGDDLDDRKNVDYMKQIGVDGIIYDRIGEVEARKNVFIVERDAKNSLFSTTPSPSRHGSLDKNSLSPSNSIPHSLNTLDVAPLPVANAVSSLNGSSSSSSLTPSTARSPTPTSPKRNMLKLSSISASIRRLSTTVANHGSGKLPTILELRDAMHQHVATFADNIQFDPNKAHPPSASQTSCIIPLASERDFQLRYLNASGHPRARFGIILEDLDTFAVWLAFLHNQELGKPMGTPAHHPMLIVTACVDKIEMKNKIIRHDLDIIMEGHISWVGKSSLEATMRLRQKYSENDLRDVLTAKFVMVSQDPKTRKAVRNTPLLLETEEDKEIFRRGEVAKNSRIARESNSLLRTLPTNEERAILHHLFLKTIKEDSHTFQRHLPPNHIWMQDAKLKNSVICFPVKQNLYGKIFGGFLMRAAFETAWANSAMISKSRPHILEVDNIIFRNPVEVGSLLLLNSRVCYSTGNLMQTSVDAHVFDIKTGDAKITNTFQFTFEADDDGKVPIVIPRTYEDGILYLDGRRHAENRS
;
A
#
# COMPACT_ATOMS: atom_id res chain seq x y z
N MET A 1 2.09 -17.10 -53.09
CA MET A 1 3.39 -17.66 -52.65
C MET A 1 3.76 -17.08 -51.29
N THR A 2 4.71 -17.65 -50.54
CA THR A 2 5.22 -17.07 -49.28
C THR A 2 6.69 -16.69 -49.45
N THR A 3 7.09 -15.55 -48.88
CA THR A 3 8.48 -15.08 -48.87
C THR A 3 9.03 -15.18 -47.45
N SER A 4 10.20 -15.81 -47.29
CA SER A 4 10.89 -15.86 -46.01
C SER A 4 11.54 -14.51 -45.68
N VAL A 5 11.35 -14.03 -44.44
CA VAL A 5 12.03 -12.86 -43.90
C VAL A 5 12.83 -13.29 -42.68
N ASN A 6 14.13 -13.01 -42.71
CA ASN A 6 15.07 -13.38 -41.65
C ASN A 6 15.49 -12.12 -40.88
N PHE A 7 15.19 -12.08 -39.58
CA PHE A 7 15.60 -11.01 -38.67
C PHE A 7 16.94 -11.38 -38.04
N ARG A 8 17.91 -10.47 -38.06
CA ARG A 8 19.24 -10.70 -37.49
C ARG A 8 19.69 -9.46 -36.73
N VAL A 9 19.95 -9.59 -35.43
CA VAL A 9 20.35 -8.45 -34.57
C VAL A 9 21.59 -8.80 -33.74
N ARG A 10 22.54 -7.88 -33.66
CA ARG A 10 23.72 -7.97 -32.81
C ARG A 10 23.41 -7.36 -31.44
N LEU A 11 23.74 -8.10 -30.39
CA LEU A 11 23.56 -7.73 -28.98
C LEU A 11 24.87 -7.92 -28.22
N GLU A 12 25.57 -6.82 -27.94
CA GLU A 12 26.81 -6.88 -27.17
C GLU A 12 26.51 -7.05 -25.67
N SER A 13 27.16 -8.02 -25.03
CA SER A 13 27.22 -8.15 -23.55
C SER A 13 25.86 -8.23 -22.85
N ILE A 14 24.94 -9.08 -23.34
CA ILE A 14 23.71 -9.41 -22.60
C ILE A 14 23.96 -10.56 -21.62
N HIS A 15 23.23 -10.58 -20.50
CA HIS A 15 23.36 -11.67 -19.54
C HIS A 15 22.87 -13.01 -20.14
N PRO A 16 23.45 -14.16 -19.73
CA PRO A 16 23.09 -15.48 -20.27
C PRO A 16 21.61 -15.87 -20.15
N TRP A 17 20.88 -15.26 -19.20
CA TRP A 17 19.46 -15.49 -18.96
C TRP A 17 18.53 -14.52 -19.70
N MET A 18 19.08 -13.63 -20.55
CA MET A 18 18.31 -12.69 -21.36
C MET A 18 18.05 -13.24 -22.76
N TYR A 19 16.91 -12.87 -23.33
CA TYR A 19 16.41 -13.29 -24.63
C TYR A 19 16.13 -12.08 -25.49
N ALA A 20 16.34 -12.23 -26.81
CA ALA A 20 16.06 -11.22 -27.81
C ALA A 20 14.72 -11.50 -28.50
N PHE A 21 13.94 -10.45 -28.76
CA PHE A 21 12.64 -10.55 -29.39
C PHE A 21 12.48 -9.53 -30.51
N VAL A 22 11.65 -9.87 -31.49
CA VAL A 22 11.19 -8.95 -32.53
C VAL A 22 9.67 -8.83 -32.51
N VAL A 23 9.19 -7.60 -32.59
CA VAL A 23 7.75 -7.28 -32.61
C VAL A 23 7.46 -6.29 -33.73
N GLY A 24 6.30 -6.38 -34.36
CA GLY A 24 5.98 -5.46 -35.46
C GLY A 24 4.58 -5.55 -36.02
N SER A 25 4.40 -4.97 -37.19
CA SER A 25 3.11 -4.76 -37.86
C SER A 25 2.49 -6.01 -38.52
N ASN A 26 3.10 -7.19 -38.35
CA ASN A 26 2.62 -8.44 -38.92
C ASN A 26 2.22 -9.39 -37.78
N SER A 27 1.16 -10.17 -38.01
CA SER A 27 0.59 -11.07 -37.00
C SER A 27 1.58 -12.13 -36.51
N LYS A 28 2.55 -12.53 -37.34
CA LYS A 28 3.61 -13.50 -36.98
C LYS A 28 4.68 -12.93 -36.05
N ILE A 29 4.76 -11.60 -35.96
CA ILE A 29 5.62 -10.87 -35.01
C ILE A 29 4.75 -10.03 -34.04
N GLY A 30 3.49 -10.42 -33.86
CA GLY A 30 2.66 -10.01 -32.73
C GLY A 30 1.82 -8.75 -32.86
N ASP A 31 1.73 -8.10 -34.02
CA ASP A 31 0.91 -6.88 -34.21
C ASP A 31 1.16 -5.80 -33.15
N TRP A 32 2.44 -5.54 -32.85
CA TRP A 32 2.91 -4.61 -31.80
C TRP A 32 2.60 -5.01 -30.35
N ASP A 33 2.03 -6.19 -30.11
CA ASP A 33 1.83 -6.76 -28.78
C ASP A 33 3.09 -7.51 -28.32
N PRO A 34 3.77 -7.05 -27.24
CA PRO A 34 4.98 -7.70 -26.74
C PRO A 34 4.77 -9.18 -26.35
N ASP A 35 3.55 -9.58 -25.98
CA ASP A 35 3.27 -10.95 -25.55
C ASP A 35 3.25 -11.93 -26.72
N LYS A 36 3.00 -11.42 -27.93
CA LYS A 36 2.96 -12.18 -29.18
C LYS A 36 4.22 -11.99 -30.02
N ALA A 37 5.22 -11.28 -29.48
CA ALA A 37 6.49 -11.06 -30.16
C ALA A 37 7.23 -12.39 -30.41
N LEU A 38 7.94 -12.45 -31.54
CA LEU A 38 8.76 -13.58 -31.94
C LEU A 38 10.06 -13.58 -31.15
N GLU A 39 10.37 -14.71 -30.51
CA GLU A 39 11.65 -14.95 -29.85
C GLU A 39 12.73 -15.32 -30.88
N LEU A 40 13.90 -14.69 -30.78
CA LEU A 40 15.05 -14.97 -31.64
C LEU A 40 15.94 -16.03 -30.98
N SER A 41 16.66 -16.80 -31.79
CA SER A 41 17.64 -17.78 -31.32
C SER A 41 19.06 -17.21 -31.38
N PRO A 42 19.88 -17.38 -30.34
CA PRO A 42 21.29 -16.95 -30.34
C PRO A 42 22.11 -17.83 -31.28
N ASN A 43 23.11 -17.25 -31.94
CA ASN A 43 24.14 -18.00 -32.65
C ASN A 43 25.30 -18.31 -31.69
N GLU A 44 25.60 -19.60 -31.46
CA GLU A 44 26.62 -20.03 -30.50
C GLU A 44 28.04 -19.47 -30.76
N LYS A 45 28.33 -18.99 -31.97
CA LYS A 45 29.67 -18.51 -32.37
C LYS A 45 29.78 -17.00 -32.52
N SER A 46 28.72 -16.23 -32.28
CA SER A 46 28.70 -14.77 -32.47
C SER A 46 27.63 -14.10 -31.63
N ASP A 47 27.77 -12.80 -31.36
CA ASP A 47 26.78 -11.98 -30.63
C ASP A 47 25.49 -11.68 -31.44
N VAL A 48 25.16 -12.51 -32.43
CA VAL A 48 24.04 -12.32 -33.36
C VAL A 48 22.89 -13.27 -33.01
N TRP A 49 21.71 -12.70 -32.86
CA TRP A 49 20.45 -13.41 -32.66
C TRP A 49 19.64 -13.39 -33.94
N SER A 50 18.99 -14.51 -34.28
CA SER A 50 18.25 -14.65 -35.54
C SER A 50 16.89 -15.35 -35.40
N GLY A 51 15.95 -15.00 -36.26
CA GLY A 51 14.62 -15.61 -36.30
C GLY A 51 13.95 -15.39 -37.65
N GLU A 52 13.10 -16.33 -38.05
CA GLU A 52 12.53 -16.36 -39.40
C GLU A 52 11.00 -16.36 -39.35
N ILE A 53 10.37 -15.61 -40.26
CA ILE A 53 8.93 -15.69 -40.52
C ILE A 53 8.66 -15.89 -42.01
N GLN A 54 7.51 -16.50 -42.31
CA GLN A 54 7.00 -16.62 -43.68
C GLN A 54 5.94 -15.55 -43.92
N VAL A 55 6.14 -14.62 -44.85
CA VAL A 55 5.20 -13.54 -45.17
C VAL A 55 4.42 -13.88 -46.45
N GLU A 56 3.11 -13.66 -46.45
CA GLU A 56 2.28 -13.92 -47.63
C GLU A 56 2.48 -12.84 -48.71
N GLU A 57 2.39 -13.22 -49.98
CA GLU A 57 2.54 -12.31 -51.13
C GLU A 57 1.51 -11.17 -51.18
N SER A 58 0.35 -11.33 -50.53
CA SER A 58 -0.63 -10.26 -50.32
C SER A 58 -0.10 -9.14 -49.42
N GLU A 59 0.80 -9.47 -48.48
CA GLU A 59 1.34 -8.58 -47.45
C GLU A 59 2.66 -7.91 -47.87
N THR A 60 3.35 -8.42 -48.89
CA THR A 60 4.63 -7.87 -49.40
C THR A 60 4.50 -6.48 -50.04
N LYS A 61 3.27 -6.05 -50.36
CA LYS A 61 2.99 -4.72 -50.92
C LYS A 61 3.16 -3.57 -49.93
N LYS A 62 3.19 -3.84 -48.62
CA LYS A 62 3.39 -2.83 -47.57
C LYS A 62 4.75 -3.05 -46.89
N PRO A 63 5.44 -1.97 -46.47
CA PRO A 63 6.67 -2.12 -45.70
C PRO A 63 6.37 -2.79 -44.35
N LEU A 64 7.09 -3.87 -44.06
CA LEU A 64 7.06 -4.55 -42.77
C LEU A 64 7.76 -3.66 -41.74
N ARG A 65 7.03 -3.22 -40.72
CA ARG A 65 7.59 -2.39 -39.64
C ARG A 65 7.82 -3.23 -38.40
N PHE A 66 8.96 -3.04 -37.73
CA PHE A 66 9.31 -3.85 -36.57
C PHE A 66 10.27 -3.11 -35.61
N ARG A 67 10.46 -3.70 -34.43
CA ARG A 67 11.39 -3.27 -33.37
C ARG A 67 11.97 -4.48 -32.67
N TYR A 68 13.18 -4.32 -32.15
CA TYR A 68 13.77 -5.29 -31.23
C TYR A 68 13.52 -4.89 -29.77
N PHE A 69 13.42 -5.89 -28.90
CA PHE A 69 13.54 -5.70 -27.45
C PHE A 69 14.24 -6.89 -26.81
N ILE A 70 14.81 -6.66 -25.62
CA ILE A 70 15.43 -7.69 -24.80
C ILE A 70 14.63 -7.87 -23.51
N GLY A 71 14.53 -9.11 -23.07
CA GLY A 71 13.75 -9.48 -21.90
C GLY A 71 14.26 -10.73 -21.22
N TYR A 72 13.61 -11.10 -20.13
CA TYR A 72 13.87 -12.35 -19.41
C TYR A 72 12.55 -12.96 -18.95
N TYR A 73 12.57 -14.23 -18.56
CA TYR A 73 11.40 -14.94 -18.08
C TYR A 73 11.42 -15.06 -16.56
N LEU A 74 10.28 -14.80 -15.92
CA LEU A 74 10.03 -15.09 -14.51
C LEU A 74 8.95 -16.17 -14.37
N GLN A 75 9.00 -16.96 -13.31
CA GLN A 75 8.03 -18.03 -13.07
C GLN A 75 6.92 -17.58 -12.11
N GLY A 76 5.66 -17.71 -12.55
CA GLY A 76 4.47 -17.32 -11.77
C GLY A 76 4.06 -18.33 -10.69
N ASN A 77 3.09 -17.93 -9.85
CA ASN A 77 2.72 -18.64 -8.63
C ASN A 77 1.76 -19.84 -8.84
N SER A 78 1.00 -19.86 -9.95
CA SER A 78 -0.14 -20.77 -10.12
C SER A 78 0.18 -22.07 -10.87
N ASN A 79 1.23 -22.08 -11.69
CA ASN A 79 1.61 -23.24 -12.51
C ASN A 79 3.11 -23.16 -12.88
N PRO A 80 3.95 -24.16 -12.51
CA PRO A 80 5.38 -24.18 -12.82
C PRO A 80 5.72 -24.05 -14.32
N SER A 81 4.77 -24.35 -15.21
CA SER A 81 4.96 -24.22 -16.66
C SER A 81 4.73 -22.80 -17.21
N THR A 82 4.16 -21.87 -16.43
CA THR A 82 3.80 -20.54 -16.91
C THR A 82 4.98 -19.57 -16.79
N LYS A 83 5.66 -19.32 -17.92
CA LYS A 83 6.74 -18.34 -18.07
C LYS A 83 6.14 -16.95 -18.33
N VAL A 84 6.45 -15.98 -17.47
CA VAL A 84 6.04 -14.58 -17.63
C VAL A 84 7.18 -13.81 -18.28
N ARG A 85 6.94 -13.26 -19.47
CA ARG A 85 7.92 -12.45 -20.20
C ARG A 85 8.03 -11.07 -19.56
N ILE A 86 9.25 -10.62 -19.25
CA ILE A 86 9.54 -9.29 -18.73
C ILE A 86 10.38 -8.53 -19.74
N ILE A 87 9.94 -7.34 -20.13
CA ILE A 87 10.71 -6.46 -21.01
C ILE A 87 11.73 -5.72 -20.14
N SER A 88 13.02 -5.90 -20.43
CA SER A 88 14.09 -5.19 -19.74
C SER A 88 14.41 -3.87 -20.48
N LYS A 89 14.75 -3.96 -21.76
CA LYS A 89 15.07 -2.80 -22.61
C LYS A 89 14.50 -2.98 -24.01
N TRP A 90 14.16 -1.88 -24.66
CA TRP A 90 13.56 -1.91 -26.00
C TRP A 90 13.93 -0.69 -26.85
N GLU A 91 13.80 -0.83 -28.18
CA GLU A 91 14.06 0.21 -29.17
C GLU A 91 12.96 1.27 -29.21
N SER A 92 13.19 2.42 -28.57
CA SER A 92 12.19 3.48 -28.38
C SER A 92 12.35 4.68 -29.32
N GLN A 93 13.03 4.52 -30.46
CA GLN A 93 13.03 5.51 -31.54
C GLN A 93 11.59 5.82 -31.99
N LEU A 94 11.29 7.07 -32.32
CA LEU A 94 9.94 7.44 -32.72
C LEU A 94 9.46 6.65 -33.96
N LEU A 95 10.33 6.48 -34.95
CA LEU A 95 10.05 5.67 -36.14
C LEU A 95 10.54 4.24 -35.92
N PRO A 96 9.68 3.22 -36.14
CA PRO A 96 10.11 1.83 -36.13
C PRO A 96 11.02 1.52 -37.32
N ARG A 97 11.74 0.39 -37.26
CA ARG A 97 12.46 -0.15 -38.41
C ARG A 97 11.46 -0.49 -39.50
N HIS A 98 11.85 -0.38 -40.77
CA HIS A 98 11.00 -0.78 -41.88
C HIS A 98 11.79 -1.57 -42.93
N LEU A 99 11.12 -2.54 -43.54
CA LEU A 99 11.68 -3.40 -44.56
C LEU A 99 10.66 -3.58 -45.70
N PHE A 100 11.12 -3.45 -46.94
CA PHE A 100 10.35 -3.85 -48.11
C PHE A 100 10.68 -5.29 -48.47
N VAL A 101 9.71 -6.20 -48.36
CA VAL A 101 9.91 -7.62 -48.62
C VAL A 101 10.03 -7.84 -50.13
N GLN A 102 11.20 -8.26 -50.60
CA GLN A 102 11.46 -8.61 -52.00
C GLN A 102 11.81 -10.11 -52.09
N ILE A 103 11.55 -10.75 -53.23
CA ILE A 103 11.86 -12.17 -53.43
C ILE A 103 13.39 -12.36 -53.30
N GLY A 104 13.82 -13.12 -52.27
CA GLY A 104 15.24 -13.36 -51.96
C GLY A 104 15.91 -12.33 -51.03
N SER A 105 15.15 -11.43 -50.40
CA SER A 105 15.71 -10.42 -49.48
C SER A 105 16.26 -11.05 -48.19
N ASN A 106 17.58 -11.01 -48.03
CA ASN A 106 18.26 -11.38 -46.79
C ASN A 106 18.58 -10.07 -46.04
N ASN A 107 17.95 -9.82 -44.89
CA ASN A 107 18.21 -8.59 -44.14
C ASN A 107 19.63 -8.59 -43.59
N GLY A 108 20.30 -7.44 -43.60
CA GLY A 108 21.61 -7.28 -42.94
C GLY A 108 21.54 -7.61 -41.44
N ILE A 109 22.70 -7.57 -40.78
CA ILE A 109 22.76 -7.70 -39.33
C ILE A 109 22.47 -6.32 -38.74
N ASP A 110 21.34 -6.16 -38.07
CA ASP A 110 20.97 -4.95 -37.33
C ASP A 110 21.80 -4.84 -36.05
N GLU A 111 22.01 -3.62 -35.56
CA GLU A 111 22.60 -3.35 -34.25
C GLU A 111 21.51 -2.88 -33.29
N PHE A 112 21.36 -3.56 -32.15
CA PHE A 112 20.28 -3.29 -31.22
C PHE A 112 20.32 -1.85 -30.70
N GLY A 113 19.19 -1.14 -30.82
CA GLY A 113 19.08 0.23 -30.37
C GLY A 113 19.74 1.25 -31.30
N HIS A 114 20.47 0.85 -32.35
CA HIS A 114 21.04 1.75 -33.35
C HIS A 114 20.29 1.65 -34.68
N TYR A 115 19.61 2.73 -35.07
CA TYR A 115 18.85 2.78 -36.32
C TYR A 115 18.86 4.20 -36.91
N ASN A 116 19.06 4.32 -38.23
CA ASN A 116 19.17 5.59 -38.95
C ASN A 116 20.16 6.59 -38.30
N GLY A 117 21.33 6.11 -37.88
CA GLY A 117 22.38 6.93 -37.26
C GLY A 117 22.05 7.44 -35.86
N LYS A 118 21.00 6.93 -35.20
CA LYS A 118 20.59 7.31 -33.85
C LYS A 118 20.51 6.09 -32.94
N THR A 119 21.19 6.16 -31.80
CA THR A 119 21.06 5.17 -30.73
C THR A 119 20.01 5.62 -29.73
N ARG A 120 18.99 4.81 -29.48
CA ARG A 120 17.94 5.10 -28.48
C ARG A 120 17.32 3.82 -27.93
N ILE A 121 17.51 3.64 -26.63
CA ILE A 121 17.01 2.48 -25.87
C ILE A 121 16.25 3.02 -24.66
N SER A 122 15.18 2.34 -24.26
CA SER A 122 14.46 2.66 -23.03
C SER A 122 14.18 1.41 -22.22
N ASN A 123 13.99 1.61 -20.91
CA ASN A 123 13.59 0.54 -20.00
C ASN A 123 12.18 0.05 -20.35
N GLY A 124 11.90 -1.20 -20.02
CA GLY A 124 10.55 -1.76 -20.09
C GLY A 124 9.61 -1.16 -19.05
N TRP A 125 8.34 -1.56 -19.14
CA TRP A 125 7.27 -1.17 -18.22
C TRP A 125 6.51 -2.41 -17.76
N LEU A 126 5.62 -2.23 -16.78
CA LEU A 126 4.77 -3.28 -16.23
C LEU A 126 3.60 -3.55 -17.19
N HIS A 127 3.72 -4.59 -18.00
CA HIS A 127 2.72 -4.95 -19.03
C HIS A 127 1.88 -6.18 -18.66
N GLN A 128 2.35 -7.02 -17.73
CA GLN A 128 1.65 -8.22 -17.26
C GLN A 128 0.93 -7.93 -15.94
N SER A 129 -0.31 -8.41 -15.79
CA SER A 129 -1.14 -8.12 -14.59
C SER A 129 -0.56 -8.65 -13.28
N ASN A 130 0.18 -9.75 -13.32
CA ASN A 130 0.86 -10.34 -12.16
C ASN A 130 2.25 -9.75 -11.90
N GLN A 131 2.76 -8.89 -12.78
CA GLN A 131 4.06 -8.25 -12.64
C GLN A 131 3.97 -7.05 -11.69
N LYS A 132 4.89 -7.01 -10.73
CA LYS A 132 4.99 -5.94 -9.73
C LYS A 132 6.44 -5.46 -9.65
N GLU A 133 6.60 -4.16 -9.51
CA GLU A 133 7.88 -3.53 -9.18
C GLU A 133 7.90 -3.18 -7.70
N ILE A 134 9.01 -3.48 -7.03
CA ILE A 134 9.24 -3.18 -5.62
C ILE A 134 10.40 -2.20 -5.53
N LEU A 135 10.14 -1.06 -4.90
CA LEU A 135 11.14 -0.05 -4.58
C LEU A 135 11.38 -0.06 -3.07
N ILE A 136 12.58 -0.42 -2.65
CA ILE A 136 13.05 -0.32 -1.27
C ILE A 136 13.96 0.90 -1.16
N ARG A 137 13.69 1.80 -0.22
CA ARG A 137 14.36 3.09 -0.09
C ARG A 137 14.97 3.24 1.29
N LEU A 138 16.23 3.64 1.30
CA LEU A 138 16.94 4.06 2.50
C LEU A 138 17.23 5.54 2.34
N HIS A 139 16.71 6.35 3.27
CA HIS A 139 16.95 7.79 3.29
C HIS A 139 16.79 8.36 4.70
N GLY A 140 17.40 9.53 4.92
CA GLY A 140 17.45 10.15 6.25
C GLY A 140 18.04 9.21 7.31
N PRO A 141 17.67 9.35 8.60
CA PRO A 141 18.20 8.54 9.70
C PRO A 141 17.62 7.11 9.68
N ALA A 142 17.99 6.35 8.66
CA ALA A 142 17.56 4.97 8.43
C ALA A 142 18.11 4.04 9.52
N PHE A 143 19.37 4.21 9.90
CA PHE A 143 20.03 3.48 10.96
C PHE A 143 19.81 4.13 12.34
N LYS A 144 19.33 3.34 13.30
CA LYS A 144 19.25 3.70 14.72
C LYS A 144 19.92 2.62 15.55
N PHE A 145 21.20 2.80 15.86
CA PHE A 145 21.95 1.83 16.67
C PHE A 145 21.75 2.06 18.17
N PHE A 146 21.74 0.97 18.94
CA PHE A 146 21.60 1.05 20.41
C PHE A 146 22.88 1.50 21.12
N LYS A 147 24.03 1.42 20.45
CA LYS A 147 25.33 1.84 20.99
C LYS A 147 25.91 2.96 20.13
N ASP A 148 26.30 4.06 20.78
CA ASP A 148 26.84 5.24 20.11
C ASP A 148 28.10 4.96 19.30
N ARG A 149 28.87 3.92 19.67
CA ARG A 149 30.07 3.53 18.91
C ARG A 149 29.77 3.26 17.43
N TYR A 150 28.54 2.86 17.09
CA TYR A 150 28.13 2.62 15.71
C TYR A 150 27.61 3.90 15.03
N ASN A 151 27.15 4.90 15.78
CA ASN A 151 26.67 6.15 15.20
C ASN A 151 27.79 6.90 14.45
N HIS A 152 27.41 7.62 13.37
CA HIS A 152 28.29 8.45 12.53
C HIS A 152 29.39 7.73 11.72
N ARG A 153 29.16 6.49 11.28
CA ARG A 153 30.06 5.77 10.37
C ARG A 153 29.50 5.71 8.94
N PRO A 154 30.37 5.68 7.90
CA PRO A 154 29.92 5.32 6.56
C PRO A 154 29.62 3.81 6.52
N TYR A 155 28.40 3.47 6.12
CA TYR A 155 27.98 2.09 5.95
C TYR A 155 27.93 1.74 4.47
N PHE A 156 28.12 0.47 4.12
CA PHE A 156 27.76 -0.03 2.80
C PHE A 156 26.56 -0.95 2.95
N VAL A 157 25.57 -0.79 2.08
CA VAL A 157 24.30 -1.50 2.17
C VAL A 157 24.02 -2.25 0.89
N LYS A 158 23.74 -3.54 1.04
CA LYS A 158 23.37 -4.45 -0.05
C LYS A 158 22.02 -5.07 0.26
N VAL A 159 21.15 -5.15 -0.74
CA VAL A 159 19.83 -5.77 -0.62
C VAL A 159 19.78 -7.01 -1.49
N VAL A 160 19.51 -8.15 -0.87
CA VAL A 160 19.40 -9.45 -1.53
C VAL A 160 17.95 -9.91 -1.45
N SER A 161 17.32 -10.07 -2.60
CA SER A 161 15.96 -10.63 -2.70
C SER A 161 15.99 -12.15 -2.69
N PHE A 162 15.03 -12.78 -2.03
CA PHE A 162 14.89 -14.23 -2.00
C PHE A 162 13.42 -14.65 -1.87
N ASP A 163 13.12 -15.87 -2.34
CA ASP A 163 11.78 -16.45 -2.33
C ASP A 163 11.63 -17.44 -1.18
N LEU A 164 10.68 -17.18 -0.29
CA LEU A 164 10.44 -17.97 0.93
C LEU A 164 10.03 -19.43 0.67
N ARG A 165 9.65 -19.78 -0.56
CA ARG A 165 9.29 -21.16 -0.93
C ARG A 165 10.52 -22.07 -1.08
N HIS A 166 11.72 -21.49 -1.25
CA HIS A 166 12.97 -22.23 -1.48
C HIS A 166 13.97 -21.93 -0.37
N LYS A 167 14.89 -22.87 -0.07
CA LYS A 167 16.01 -22.58 0.84
C LYS A 167 16.89 -21.48 0.25
N GLU A 168 17.31 -20.55 1.09
CA GLU A 168 18.20 -19.46 0.69
C GLU A 168 19.56 -20.02 0.27
N ILE A 169 20.04 -19.65 -0.91
CA ILE A 169 21.38 -20.03 -1.38
C ILE A 169 22.39 -19.21 -0.58
N GLY A 170 23.18 -19.87 0.27
CA GLY A 170 24.22 -19.25 1.10
C GLY A 170 23.79 -18.86 2.52
N SER A 171 22.76 -19.49 3.08
CA SER A 171 22.53 -19.45 4.53
C SER A 171 23.75 -20.02 5.26
N LEU A 172 24.29 -19.27 6.22
CA LEU A 172 25.43 -19.63 7.09
C LEU A 172 25.07 -20.69 8.14
N ASP A 173 24.32 -21.70 7.75
CA ASP A 173 24.11 -22.92 8.53
C ASP A 173 25.12 -23.97 8.03
N GLU A 174 26.41 -23.69 8.19
CA GLU A 174 27.49 -24.67 7.92
C GLU A 174 27.53 -25.82 8.94
N ASP A 175 26.61 -25.86 9.92
CA ASP A 175 26.56 -26.90 10.96
C ASP A 175 25.44 -27.96 10.74
N SER A 176 24.91 -28.12 9.52
CA SER A 176 23.99 -29.22 9.19
C SER A 176 24.56 -30.19 8.16
N GLU A 177 25.59 -30.93 8.58
CA GLU A 177 25.84 -32.26 8.02
C GLU A 177 24.70 -33.19 8.49
N ASP A 178 23.54 -33.16 7.81
CA ASP A 178 22.62 -34.30 7.73
C ASP A 178 21.40 -33.98 6.86
N THR A 179 21.36 -34.58 5.67
CA THR A 179 20.26 -35.40 5.10
C THR A 179 20.23 -35.29 3.57
N SER A 180 20.80 -36.30 2.96
CA SER A 180 20.50 -36.75 1.60
C SER A 180 19.11 -37.40 1.58
N ASP A 181 18.03 -36.61 1.57
CA ASP A 181 16.74 -37.06 1.01
C ASP A 181 15.73 -35.90 0.88
N GLY A 182 15.30 -35.66 -0.36
CA GLY A 182 14.30 -34.65 -0.76
C GLY A 182 14.91 -33.52 -1.57
N LEU A 183 15.00 -33.68 -2.90
CA LEU A 183 15.57 -32.68 -3.80
C LEU A 183 15.01 -31.28 -3.53
N ASN A 184 15.85 -30.36 -3.06
CA ASN A 184 15.69 -28.92 -3.29
C ASN A 184 15.86 -28.68 -4.80
N VAL A 185 14.85 -29.01 -5.61
CA VAL A 185 14.82 -28.62 -7.02
C VAL A 185 14.54 -27.13 -7.04
N LEU A 186 15.60 -26.32 -7.18
CA LEU A 186 15.42 -24.91 -7.51
C LEU A 186 14.62 -24.83 -8.81
N PRO A 187 13.67 -23.88 -8.93
CA PRO A 187 12.90 -23.74 -10.13
C PRO A 187 13.80 -23.43 -11.33
N GLU A 188 13.41 -23.89 -12.51
CA GLU A 188 14.13 -23.62 -13.78
C GLU A 188 14.31 -22.10 -14.03
N LEU A 189 13.36 -21.29 -13.55
CA LEU A 189 13.36 -19.83 -13.68
C LEU A 189 13.03 -19.16 -12.34
N PRO A 190 13.64 -18.01 -12.01
CA PRO A 190 13.36 -17.29 -10.78
C PRO A 190 11.98 -16.62 -10.80
N SER A 191 11.41 -16.33 -9.62
CA SER A 191 10.16 -15.58 -9.47
C SER A 191 10.34 -14.07 -9.36
N PHE A 192 11.61 -13.59 -9.35
CA PHE A 192 12.00 -12.20 -9.22
C PHE A 192 13.29 -11.90 -10.00
N SER A 193 13.53 -10.62 -10.31
CA SER A 193 14.75 -10.14 -10.97
C SER A 193 15.89 -9.92 -9.98
N SER A 194 17.12 -9.77 -10.48
CA SER A 194 18.19 -9.20 -9.65
C SER A 194 17.79 -7.82 -9.12
N THR A 195 18.24 -7.51 -7.91
CA THR A 195 17.99 -6.22 -7.27
C THR A 195 19.00 -5.19 -7.74
N GLU A 196 18.53 -4.15 -8.40
CA GLU A 196 19.33 -3.01 -8.86
C GLU A 196 19.36 -1.89 -7.82
N ILE A 197 20.29 -0.96 -7.96
CA ILE A 197 20.49 0.15 -7.04
C ILE A 197 20.69 1.48 -7.78
N ALA A 198 20.11 2.55 -7.25
CA ALA A 198 20.36 3.93 -7.65
C ALA A 198 20.69 4.78 -6.40
N ASP A 199 21.81 5.51 -6.45
CA ASP A 199 22.19 6.48 -5.42
C ASP A 199 21.89 7.88 -5.96
N LEU A 200 20.92 8.57 -5.36
CA LEU A 200 20.48 9.88 -5.85
C LEU A 200 21.45 11.01 -5.49
N TYR A 201 22.47 10.73 -4.67
CA TYR A 201 23.57 11.66 -4.40
C TYR A 201 24.82 11.41 -5.27
N ASP A 202 24.81 10.38 -6.12
CA ASP A 202 25.84 10.17 -7.14
C ASP A 202 25.51 10.97 -8.40
N ASP A 203 25.96 12.23 -8.45
CA ASP A 203 25.73 13.16 -9.55
C ASP A 203 26.22 12.66 -10.92
N ASN A 204 27.19 11.75 -10.93
CA ASN A 204 27.76 11.21 -12.17
C ASN A 204 26.96 10.00 -12.67
N HIS A 205 26.40 9.20 -11.76
CA HIS A 205 25.71 7.95 -12.10
C HIS A 205 24.43 7.73 -11.27
N PRO A 206 23.39 8.58 -11.45
CA PRO A 206 22.14 8.46 -10.71
C PRO A 206 21.22 7.32 -11.21
N TYR A 207 21.62 6.61 -12.26
CA TYR A 207 20.82 5.55 -12.90
C TYR A 207 20.83 4.24 -12.10
N PHE A 208 19.77 3.45 -12.23
CA PHE A 208 19.78 2.08 -11.72
C PHE A 208 20.87 1.25 -12.40
N ARG A 209 21.65 0.56 -11.56
CA ARG A 209 22.75 -0.33 -11.96
C ARG A 209 22.77 -1.57 -11.08
N GLU A 210 23.55 -2.57 -11.49
CA GLU A 210 23.82 -3.71 -10.62
C GLU A 210 24.50 -3.27 -9.32
N GLN A 211 24.18 -3.97 -8.22
CA GLN A 211 24.77 -3.67 -6.93
C GLN A 211 26.27 -4.04 -6.90
N PRO A 212 27.14 -3.18 -6.34
CA PRO A 212 28.52 -3.56 -6.05
C PRO A 212 28.58 -4.77 -5.11
N THR A 213 29.71 -5.48 -5.08
CA THR A 213 29.90 -6.72 -4.29
C THR A 213 29.46 -6.58 -2.83
N TYR A 214 29.77 -5.45 -2.18
CA TYR A 214 29.44 -5.12 -0.79
C TYR A 214 28.32 -4.07 -0.65
N GLY A 215 27.58 -3.81 -1.73
CA GLY A 215 26.55 -2.76 -1.77
C GLY A 215 27.11 -1.36 -1.98
N ALA A 216 26.26 -0.34 -1.82
CA ALA A 216 26.66 1.07 -1.99
C ALA A 216 26.80 1.79 -0.66
N ARG A 217 27.63 2.84 -0.66
CA ARG A 217 27.90 3.66 0.51
C ARG A 217 26.66 4.46 0.89
N TYR A 218 26.21 4.31 2.12
CA TYR A 218 25.12 5.06 2.71
C TYR A 218 25.58 5.87 3.93
N GLN A 219 25.21 7.14 3.95
CA GLN A 219 25.44 8.03 5.09
C GLN A 219 24.11 8.37 5.76
N ASN A 220 24.00 8.08 7.06
CA ASN A 220 22.73 8.11 7.79
C ASN A 220 22.01 9.47 7.85
N ASP A 221 22.68 10.59 7.60
CA ASP A 221 22.04 11.91 7.70
C ASP A 221 21.85 12.57 6.33
N LYS A 222 22.37 11.95 5.26
CA LYS A 222 22.41 12.55 3.93
C LYS A 222 21.98 11.61 2.81
N GLY A 223 22.28 10.33 2.88
CA GLY A 223 22.09 9.40 1.75
C GLY A 223 20.63 9.23 1.36
N PHE A 224 20.40 8.99 0.06
CA PHE A 224 19.12 8.55 -0.50
C PHE A 224 19.39 7.49 -1.56
N ILE A 225 19.15 6.23 -1.21
CA ILE A 225 19.40 5.08 -2.07
C ILE A 225 18.09 4.36 -2.33
N VAL A 226 17.86 3.99 -3.59
CA VAL A 226 16.71 3.22 -4.04
C VAL A 226 17.17 1.89 -4.58
N PHE A 227 16.59 0.81 -4.08
CA PHE A 227 16.74 -0.55 -4.57
C PHE A 227 15.49 -0.94 -5.35
N ARG A 228 15.68 -1.57 -6.50
CA ARG A 228 14.60 -1.94 -7.43
C ARG A 228 14.62 -3.43 -7.73
N THR A 229 13.47 -4.08 -7.59
CA THR A 229 13.28 -5.50 -7.90
C THR A 229 11.94 -5.70 -8.59
N THR A 230 11.92 -6.41 -9.71
CA THR A 230 10.69 -6.87 -10.37
C THR A 230 10.34 -8.27 -9.88
N SER A 231 9.08 -8.56 -9.58
CA SER A 231 8.63 -9.91 -9.22
C SER A 231 7.21 -10.21 -9.69
N VAL A 232 6.93 -11.50 -9.85
CA VAL A 232 5.60 -12.05 -10.17
C VAL A 232 4.99 -12.86 -9.02
N ALA A 233 5.68 -12.93 -7.86
CA ALA A 233 5.27 -13.69 -6.68
C ALA A 233 5.62 -12.93 -5.38
N VAL A 234 5.17 -11.67 -5.28
CA VAL A 234 5.51 -10.75 -4.18
C VAL A 234 5.11 -11.27 -2.80
N GLU A 235 4.03 -12.04 -2.71
CA GLU A 235 3.57 -12.72 -1.50
C GLU A 235 4.62 -13.66 -0.87
N HIS A 236 5.59 -14.11 -1.64
CA HIS A 236 6.69 -14.97 -1.18
C HIS A 236 8.06 -14.27 -1.21
N LEU A 237 8.12 -12.99 -1.62
CA LEU A 237 9.37 -12.25 -1.79
C LEU A 237 9.79 -11.59 -0.48
N ALA A 238 10.96 -11.97 0.03
CA ALA A 238 11.59 -11.33 1.17
C ALA A 238 12.91 -10.66 0.75
N PHE A 239 13.37 -9.71 1.57
CA PHE A 239 14.61 -8.98 1.33
C PHE A 239 15.54 -9.07 2.54
N ARG A 240 16.77 -9.49 2.30
CA ARG A 240 17.86 -9.51 3.26
C ARG A 240 18.74 -8.28 3.02
N ILE A 241 18.83 -7.41 4.00
CA ILE A 241 19.64 -6.19 3.94
C ILE A 241 20.93 -6.43 4.71
N GLU A 242 22.04 -6.48 4.00
CA GLU A 242 23.38 -6.69 4.54
C GLU A 242 24.08 -5.35 4.74
N ILE A 243 24.62 -5.15 5.94
CA ILE A 243 25.28 -3.91 6.34
C ILE A 243 26.76 -4.20 6.55
N TYR A 244 27.60 -3.50 5.80
CA TYR A 244 29.06 -3.61 5.84
C TYR A 244 29.70 -2.33 6.36
N VAL A 245 30.87 -2.49 6.96
CA VAL A 245 31.72 -1.41 7.47
C VAL A 245 33.11 -1.58 6.88
N ASP A 246 33.65 -0.49 6.33
CA ASP A 246 35.03 -0.42 5.85
C ASP A 246 35.93 0.14 6.95
N TYR A 247 36.70 -0.74 7.59
CA TYR A 247 37.63 -0.35 8.66
C TYR A 247 38.88 0.37 8.12
N GLY A 248 39.25 0.15 6.85
CA GLY A 248 40.33 0.87 6.19
C GLY A 248 39.97 2.34 5.98
N LEU A 249 38.78 2.58 5.43
CA LEU A 249 38.23 3.92 5.26
C LEU A 249 38.03 4.63 6.60
N LEU A 250 37.55 3.92 7.64
CA LEU A 250 37.42 4.48 8.99
C LEU A 250 38.77 4.93 9.57
N LYS A 251 39.84 4.17 9.37
CA LYS A 251 41.20 4.58 9.79
C LYS A 251 41.65 5.82 9.03
N LEU A 252 41.40 5.88 7.72
CA LEU A 252 41.75 7.03 6.89
C LEU A 252 40.97 8.28 7.30
N ILE A 253 39.66 8.18 7.52
CA ILE A 253 38.83 9.30 7.98
C ILE A 253 39.34 9.81 9.32
N LYS A 254 39.63 8.93 10.29
CA LYS A 254 40.20 9.33 11.57
C LYS A 254 41.55 10.02 11.43
N LYS A 255 42.41 9.51 10.56
CA LYS A 255 43.71 10.13 10.25
C LYS A 255 43.54 11.52 9.65
N VAL A 256 42.61 11.69 8.71
CA VAL A 256 42.29 13.00 8.11
C VAL A 256 41.65 13.95 9.13
N GLU A 257 40.78 13.47 10.01
CA GLU A 257 40.20 14.28 11.10
C GLU A 257 41.24 14.69 12.14
N GLU A 258 42.17 13.80 12.48
CA GLU A 258 43.31 14.09 13.36
C GLU A 258 44.28 15.08 12.71
N GLU A 259 44.58 14.92 11.42
CA GLU A 259 45.39 15.88 10.64
C GLU A 259 44.67 17.22 10.45
N ALA A 260 43.35 17.24 10.31
CA ALA A 260 42.54 18.46 10.23
C ALA A 260 42.46 19.19 11.57
N LYS A 261 42.37 18.44 12.69
CA LYS A 261 42.48 18.98 14.05
C LYS A 261 43.89 19.49 14.36
N GLN A 262 44.93 18.87 13.81
CA GLN A 262 46.31 19.37 13.91
C GLN A 262 46.55 20.61 13.05
N LYS A 263 45.80 20.79 11.95
CA LYS A 263 45.88 21.97 11.07
C LYS A 263 45.20 23.23 11.61
N SER A 264 44.43 23.17 12.71
CA SER A 264 43.93 24.39 13.37
C SER A 264 45.01 25.14 14.17
N ASP A 265 46.17 24.52 14.40
CA ASP A 265 47.35 25.16 14.98
C ASP A 265 48.50 25.24 13.94
N GLY A 266 48.50 26.32 13.16
CA GLY A 266 49.66 26.95 12.51
C GLY A 266 50.75 26.10 11.80
N LYS A 267 50.77 26.24 10.45
CA LYS A 267 51.92 26.08 9.50
C LYS A 267 52.54 24.67 9.30
N ASN A 268 52.19 24.04 8.18
CA ASN A 268 53.09 23.81 7.03
C ASN A 268 52.38 22.94 5.96
N PHE A 269 52.60 23.26 4.68
CA PHE A 269 52.15 22.47 3.54
C PHE A 269 53.11 21.27 3.33
N VAL A 270 52.57 20.05 3.29
CA VAL A 270 53.24 18.89 2.67
C VAL A 270 52.27 18.29 1.65
N GLN A 271 52.75 18.19 0.42
CA GLN A 271 52.09 17.62 -0.73
C GLN A 271 52.04 16.09 -0.59
N LEU A 272 50.85 15.49 -0.60
CA LEU A 272 50.67 14.04 -0.68
C LEU A 272 50.44 13.65 -2.15
N ASP A 273 51.56 13.55 -2.88
CA ASP A 273 51.64 12.73 -4.09
C ASP A 273 52.09 11.31 -3.71
N LYS A 274 51.49 10.32 -4.38
CA LYS A 274 51.82 8.89 -4.43
C LYS A 274 51.40 8.00 -3.25
N CYS A 275 50.29 7.28 -3.47
CA CYS A 275 50.23 5.85 -3.17
C CYS A 275 49.19 5.16 -4.06
N GLU A 276 49.45 5.15 -5.37
CA GLU A 276 48.96 4.08 -6.24
C GLU A 276 50.05 3.01 -6.31
N SER A 277 49.66 1.77 -5.99
CA SER A 277 50.32 0.48 -6.25
C SER A 277 50.64 -0.32 -4.98
N SER A 278 49.67 -1.09 -4.48
CA SER A 278 49.91 -2.50 -4.11
C SER A 278 48.59 -3.24 -3.94
N SER A 279 48.43 -4.27 -4.76
CA SER A 279 47.37 -5.26 -4.77
C SER A 279 47.37 -6.10 -3.48
N THR A 280 46.50 -5.75 -2.54
CA THR A 280 46.10 -6.62 -1.41
C THR A 280 44.66 -6.29 -0.98
N GLN A 281 43.69 -6.46 -1.89
CA GLN A 281 42.27 -6.32 -1.59
C GLN A 281 41.74 -7.62 -0.95
N SER A 282 41.35 -7.60 0.33
CA SER A 282 40.32 -8.52 0.90
C SER A 282 40.09 -8.44 2.43
N LYS A 283 40.93 -7.76 3.23
CA LYS A 283 40.84 -7.87 4.72
C LYS A 283 40.22 -6.70 5.50
N GLU A 284 39.77 -5.60 4.86
CA GLU A 284 39.34 -4.40 5.60
C GLU A 284 37.82 -4.11 5.64
N ILE A 285 37.01 -4.77 4.81
CA ILE A 285 35.54 -4.62 4.82
C ILE A 285 34.90 -5.80 5.55
N GLU A 286 34.12 -5.53 6.61
CA GLU A 286 33.46 -6.56 7.42
C GLU A 286 31.94 -6.34 7.46
N ARG A 287 31.17 -7.43 7.42
CA ARG A 287 29.73 -7.41 7.65
C ARG A 287 29.42 -7.14 9.12
N LEU A 288 28.79 -6.01 9.42
CA LEU A 288 28.36 -5.60 10.75
C LEU A 288 27.09 -6.33 11.20
N GLY A 289 26.11 -6.45 10.31
CA GLY A 289 24.82 -7.06 10.62
C GLY A 289 23.93 -7.27 9.42
N ILE A 290 22.79 -7.92 9.67
CA ILE A 290 21.77 -8.27 8.68
C ILE A 290 20.41 -7.83 9.20
N ALA A 291 19.55 -7.33 8.33
CA ALA A 291 18.14 -7.09 8.63
C ALA A 291 17.26 -7.84 7.62
N TYR A 292 16.08 -8.30 8.03
CA TYR A 292 15.15 -9.02 7.16
C TYR A 292 13.84 -8.25 7.01
N CYS A 293 13.49 -7.90 5.78
CA CYS A 293 12.18 -7.36 5.41
C CYS A 293 11.33 -8.50 4.85
N MET A 294 10.45 -9.04 5.69
CA MET A 294 9.51 -10.10 5.32
C MET A 294 8.26 -9.52 4.66
N PRO A 295 7.52 -10.27 3.82
CA PRO A 295 6.23 -9.82 3.28
C PRO A 295 5.27 -9.32 4.37
N SER A 296 5.23 -9.98 5.52
CA SER A 296 4.40 -9.59 6.67
C SER A 296 4.80 -8.25 7.31
N SER A 297 6.00 -7.75 7.02
CA SER A 297 6.47 -6.43 7.48
C SER A 297 6.11 -5.30 6.51
N MET A 298 5.57 -5.65 5.34
CA MET A 298 5.20 -4.76 4.24
C MET A 298 3.75 -5.05 3.79
N SER A 299 2.78 -4.70 4.64
CA SER A 299 1.36 -5.09 4.46
C SER A 299 0.61 -4.32 3.37
N ASP A 300 1.01 -3.09 3.08
CA ASP A 300 0.33 -2.18 2.15
C ASP A 300 1.11 -2.01 0.84
N THR A 301 0.54 -1.31 -0.15
CA THR A 301 1.26 -1.02 -1.42
C THR A 301 2.35 0.05 -1.24
N PHE A 302 2.36 0.80 -0.15
CA PHE A 302 3.43 1.72 0.19
C PHE A 302 3.48 1.87 1.71
N GLY A 303 4.65 2.15 2.26
CA GLY A 303 4.76 2.36 3.69
C GLY A 303 6.19 2.49 4.20
N LYS A 304 6.30 2.53 5.52
CA LYS A 304 7.56 2.52 6.25
C LYS A 304 7.56 1.35 7.21
N THR A 305 8.67 0.64 7.31
CA THR A 305 8.84 -0.47 8.24
C THR A 305 10.17 -0.33 8.96
N ALA A 306 10.21 -0.74 10.23
CA ALA A 306 11.43 -0.73 11.02
C ALA A 306 11.79 -2.17 11.37
N VAL A 307 12.94 -2.63 10.89
CA VAL A 307 13.41 -4.01 11.07
C VAL A 307 14.65 -4.05 11.96
N PRO A 308 14.80 -5.04 12.85
CA PRO A 308 15.98 -5.15 13.71
C PRO A 308 17.21 -5.50 12.88
N ILE A 309 18.33 -4.85 13.20
CA ILE A 309 19.65 -5.18 12.68
C ILE A 309 20.27 -6.23 13.60
N LEU A 310 20.50 -7.43 13.09
CA LEU A 310 21.07 -8.56 13.81
C LEU A 310 22.58 -8.62 13.55
N ALA A 311 23.39 -8.65 14.61
CA ALA A 311 24.82 -8.92 14.49
C ALA A 311 25.09 -10.37 14.07
N LYS A 312 26.35 -10.70 13.78
CA LYS A 312 26.79 -12.10 13.55
C LYS A 312 26.41 -13.04 14.69
N THR A 313 26.31 -12.52 15.92
CA THR A 313 25.88 -13.27 17.12
C THR A 313 24.36 -13.40 17.28
N GLN A 314 23.57 -13.01 16.27
CA GLN A 314 22.10 -12.95 16.29
C GLN A 314 21.50 -11.98 17.34
N GLN A 315 22.34 -11.16 17.97
CA GLN A 315 21.88 -10.12 18.89
C GLN A 315 21.48 -8.85 18.13
N PRO A 316 20.35 -8.20 18.48
CA PRO A 316 19.95 -6.96 17.85
C PRO A 316 20.88 -5.81 18.28
N ILE A 317 21.48 -5.12 17.31
CA ILE A 317 22.40 -4.00 17.53
C ILE A 317 21.78 -2.63 17.21
N GLY A 318 20.63 -2.63 16.54
CA GLY A 318 19.89 -1.42 16.18
C GLY A 318 18.62 -1.73 15.40
N LEU A 319 17.99 -0.67 14.90
CA LEU A 319 16.84 -0.70 14.00
C LEU A 319 17.22 -0.07 12.67
N LEU A 320 16.73 -0.64 11.58
CA LEU A 320 16.80 -0.11 10.22
C LEU A 320 15.40 0.30 9.77
N ASN A 321 15.21 1.58 9.50
CA ASN A 321 13.98 2.10 8.89
C ASN A 321 14.09 1.98 7.38
N VAL A 322 13.07 1.39 6.77
CA VAL A 322 12.99 1.11 5.34
C VAL A 322 11.66 1.63 4.81
N ASP A 323 11.71 2.44 3.77
CA ASP A 323 10.52 2.92 3.07
C ASP A 323 10.31 2.07 1.81
N TYR A 324 9.10 1.61 1.55
CA TYR A 324 8.82 0.73 0.42
C TYR A 324 7.64 1.21 -0.43
N VAL A 325 7.64 0.86 -1.72
CA VAL A 325 6.53 1.05 -2.67
C VAL A 325 6.42 -0.18 -3.56
N PHE A 326 5.20 -0.69 -3.71
CA PHE A 326 4.78 -1.72 -4.66
C PHE A 326 3.98 -1.07 -5.78
N ILE A 327 4.49 -1.19 -6.99
CA ILE A 327 3.86 -0.68 -8.20
C ILE A 327 3.36 -1.89 -8.98
N ARG A 328 2.06 -1.96 -9.24
CA ARG A 328 1.46 -3.00 -10.09
C ARG A 328 1.30 -2.51 -11.53
N ALA A 329 1.16 -3.44 -12.47
CA ALA A 329 0.73 -3.10 -13.83
C ALA A 329 -0.61 -2.35 -13.86
N LEU A 330 -0.91 -1.71 -15.00
CA LEU A 330 -2.16 -0.96 -15.20
C LEU A 330 -3.37 -1.90 -15.21
N GLU A 331 -4.38 -1.62 -14.38
CA GLU A 331 -5.62 -2.39 -14.26
C GLU A 331 -6.88 -1.56 -14.59
N PRO A 332 -7.84 -2.06 -15.41
CA PRO A 332 -7.72 -3.25 -16.25
C PRO A 332 -6.69 -3.05 -17.36
N ARG A 333 -6.02 -4.15 -17.76
CA ARG A 333 -4.96 -4.13 -18.77
C ARG A 333 -5.44 -3.44 -20.05
N GLN A 334 -4.67 -2.43 -20.47
CA GLN A 334 -4.81 -1.81 -21.79
C GLN A 334 -3.76 -2.40 -22.75
N PRO A 335 -4.09 -2.64 -24.03
CA PRO A 335 -3.09 -3.03 -25.02
C PRO A 335 -2.17 -1.83 -25.31
N VAL A 336 -1.02 -1.81 -24.66
CA VAL A 336 -0.01 -0.77 -24.84
C VAL A 336 0.91 -1.19 -26.00
N SER A 337 0.70 -0.57 -27.16
CA SER A 337 1.43 -0.87 -28.41
C SER A 337 2.91 -0.44 -28.34
N LEU A 338 3.78 -1.23 -28.95
CA LEU A 338 5.19 -0.89 -29.18
C LEU A 338 5.43 -0.07 -30.47
N GLU A 339 4.39 0.27 -31.23
CA GLU A 339 4.56 0.98 -32.51
C GLU A 339 5.16 2.37 -32.32
N VAL A 340 4.58 3.17 -31.42
CA VAL A 340 4.94 4.57 -31.18
C VAL A 340 5.05 4.85 -29.69
N SER A 341 6.16 5.47 -29.29
CA SER A 341 6.35 5.98 -27.94
C SER A 341 6.91 7.39 -27.96
N TYR A 342 6.35 8.24 -27.10
CA TYR A 342 6.81 9.58 -26.81
C TYR A 342 7.46 9.70 -25.43
N SER A 343 7.53 8.63 -24.64
CA SER A 343 7.98 8.66 -23.24
C SER A 343 9.34 9.32 -23.05
N ARG A 344 10.24 9.09 -24.00
CA ARG A 344 11.61 9.64 -24.05
C ARG A 344 11.83 10.58 -25.24
N HIS A 345 10.79 10.90 -26.02
CA HIS A 345 10.93 11.71 -27.23
C HIS A 345 10.70 13.18 -26.95
N TRP A 346 11.76 13.96 -27.14
CA TRP A 346 11.68 15.42 -27.19
C TRP A 346 12.34 15.94 -28.46
N LYS A 347 11.60 16.74 -29.22
CA LYS A 347 12.16 17.46 -30.37
C LYS A 347 12.78 18.75 -29.85
N LYS A 348 14.12 18.81 -29.85
CA LYS A 348 14.85 20.03 -29.49
C LYS A 348 14.49 21.16 -30.47
N ARG A 349 14.17 22.34 -29.93
CA ARG A 349 13.77 23.52 -30.70
C ARG A 349 14.67 24.70 -30.33
N HIS A 350 14.71 25.70 -31.22
CA HIS A 350 15.38 26.97 -30.95
C HIS A 350 14.57 27.90 -30.02
N LYS A 351 13.26 27.64 -29.88
CA LYS A 351 12.36 28.38 -28.99
C LYS A 351 11.75 27.41 -27.98
N ALA A 352 11.66 27.85 -26.72
CA ALA A 352 10.93 27.15 -25.67
C ALA A 352 9.45 27.01 -26.04
N LEU A 353 8.83 25.91 -25.65
CA LEU A 353 7.37 25.77 -25.73
C LEU A 353 6.71 26.61 -24.64
N GLU A 354 5.56 27.19 -24.96
CA GLU A 354 4.86 28.06 -24.04
C GLU A 354 3.50 27.47 -23.71
N VAL A 355 3.28 27.27 -22.40
CA VAL A 355 2.17 26.51 -21.82
C VAL A 355 1.28 27.44 -21.02
N GLY A 356 -0.03 27.45 -21.31
CA GLY A 356 -1.00 28.23 -20.55
C GLY A 356 -1.34 27.52 -19.23
N HIS A 357 -0.99 28.14 -18.10
CA HIS A 357 -1.28 27.62 -16.75
C HIS A 357 -2.78 27.72 -16.44
N ARG A 358 -3.41 26.62 -16.01
CA ARG A 358 -4.87 26.49 -15.78
C ARG A 358 -5.75 26.97 -16.95
N GLY A 359 -5.19 26.93 -18.17
CA GLY A 359 -5.69 27.62 -19.34
C GLY A 359 -5.25 29.09 -19.40
N ALA A 360 -6.12 30.01 -19.03
CA ALA A 360 -5.92 31.46 -19.14
C ALA A 360 -5.29 32.11 -17.89
N GLY A 361 -4.86 31.32 -16.90
CA GLY A 361 -4.25 31.78 -15.65
C GLY A 361 -5.18 31.77 -14.44
N ASN A 362 -4.64 32.17 -13.28
CA ASN A 362 -5.34 32.08 -12.00
C ASN A 362 -6.48 33.12 -11.88
N SER A 363 -7.73 32.67 -11.81
CA SER A 363 -8.90 33.57 -11.80
C SER A 363 -9.43 33.91 -10.41
N TYR A 364 -9.09 33.13 -9.38
CA TYR A 364 -9.63 33.35 -8.05
C TYR A 364 -8.79 34.36 -7.27
N THR A 365 -7.47 34.30 -7.38
CA THR A 365 -6.58 35.20 -6.60
C THR A 365 -5.96 36.31 -7.44
N LYS A 366 -6.00 36.19 -8.77
CA LYS A 366 -5.50 37.19 -9.71
C LYS A 366 -6.60 37.58 -10.72
N PHE A 367 -6.36 38.65 -11.48
CA PHE A 367 -7.26 39.06 -12.55
C PHE A 367 -6.98 38.22 -13.81
N ALA A 368 -7.78 37.17 -14.03
CA ALA A 368 -7.77 36.40 -15.27
C ALA A 368 -9.01 36.68 -16.11
N ALA A 369 -8.87 36.63 -17.43
CA ALA A 369 -9.96 36.95 -18.37
C ALA A 369 -11.07 35.88 -18.42
N SER A 370 -10.88 34.73 -17.80
CA SER A 370 -11.82 33.61 -17.79
C SER A 370 -11.62 32.78 -16.52
N ARG A 371 -12.67 32.07 -16.08
CA ARG A 371 -12.58 31.21 -14.89
C ARG A 371 -11.59 30.07 -15.14
N GLU A 372 -10.58 29.94 -14.28
CA GLU A 372 -9.52 28.93 -14.40
C GLU A 372 -10.09 27.50 -14.43
N ASN A 373 -9.34 26.55 -15.00
CA ASN A 373 -9.71 25.12 -14.99
C ASN A 373 -11.10 24.80 -15.59
N THR A 374 -11.56 25.60 -16.55
CA THR A 374 -12.78 25.39 -17.34
C THR A 374 -12.45 25.09 -18.81
N ILE A 375 -13.36 24.41 -19.53
CA ILE A 375 -13.19 24.15 -20.96
C ILE A 375 -12.99 25.46 -21.74
N HIS A 376 -13.75 26.50 -21.37
CA HIS A 376 -13.62 27.82 -21.97
C HIS A 376 -12.22 28.42 -21.78
N SER A 377 -11.67 28.37 -20.56
CA SER A 377 -10.32 28.86 -20.24
C SER A 377 -9.25 28.14 -21.05
N LEU A 378 -9.34 26.82 -21.16
CA LEU A 378 -8.40 26.00 -21.94
C LEU A 378 -8.47 26.32 -23.44
N ASN A 379 -9.68 26.43 -24.01
CA ASN A 379 -9.88 26.81 -25.41
C ASN A 379 -9.51 28.27 -25.69
N ARG A 380 -9.59 29.16 -24.69
CA ARG A 380 -9.10 30.54 -24.82
C ARG A 380 -7.59 30.58 -24.94
N ALA A 381 -6.87 29.87 -24.08
CA ALA A 381 -5.42 29.74 -24.17
C ALA A 381 -4.97 29.14 -25.51
N ALA A 382 -5.67 28.11 -25.98
CA ALA A 382 -5.45 27.52 -27.31
C ALA A 382 -5.59 28.54 -28.45
N ARG A 383 -6.68 29.34 -28.46
CA ARG A 383 -6.91 30.40 -29.44
C ARG A 383 -5.87 31.51 -29.39
N ASN A 384 -5.35 31.78 -28.20
CA ASN A 384 -4.23 32.71 -27.99
C ASN A 384 -2.86 32.09 -28.35
N GLY A 385 -2.85 30.91 -28.96
CA GLY A 385 -1.68 30.27 -29.54
C GLY A 385 -0.83 29.47 -28.56
N ALA A 386 -1.36 29.08 -27.39
CA ALA A 386 -0.70 28.16 -26.47
C ALA A 386 -0.29 26.84 -27.15
N ASP A 387 0.94 26.37 -26.90
CA ASP A 387 1.41 25.08 -27.43
C ASP A 387 0.79 23.93 -26.63
N PHE A 388 0.80 24.11 -25.30
CA PHE A 388 0.15 23.24 -24.34
C PHE A 388 -0.74 24.07 -23.40
N VAL A 389 -1.71 23.41 -22.78
CA VAL A 389 -2.39 23.89 -21.58
C VAL A 389 -2.05 22.97 -20.41
N GLU A 390 -1.76 23.56 -19.27
CA GLU A 390 -1.51 22.85 -18.03
C GLU A 390 -2.76 22.94 -17.14
N PHE A 391 -3.06 21.86 -16.42
CA PHE A 391 -4.11 21.84 -15.41
C PHE A 391 -3.96 20.64 -14.44
N ASP A 392 -4.42 20.82 -13.21
CA ASP A 392 -4.45 19.79 -12.17
C ASP A 392 -5.63 18.82 -12.31
N VAL A 393 -5.35 17.52 -12.15
CA VAL A 393 -6.34 16.45 -12.11
C VAL A 393 -6.32 15.76 -10.76
N GLN A 394 -7.51 15.59 -10.18
CA GLN A 394 -7.75 14.80 -8.98
C GLN A 394 -9.06 13.99 -9.09
N LEU A 395 -9.31 13.10 -8.12
CA LEU A 395 -10.50 12.26 -8.09
C LEU A 395 -11.55 12.75 -7.09
N THR A 396 -12.81 12.64 -7.48
CA THR A 396 -13.97 12.79 -6.60
C THR A 396 -14.26 11.50 -5.82
N LYS A 397 -15.21 11.54 -4.87
CA LYS A 397 -15.63 10.37 -4.06
C LYS A 397 -16.11 9.18 -4.89
N ASP A 398 -16.80 9.45 -6.00
CA ASP A 398 -17.27 8.48 -6.98
C ASP A 398 -16.21 8.08 -8.01
N LYS A 399 -14.94 8.47 -7.76
CA LYS A 399 -13.75 8.12 -8.54
C LYS A 399 -13.78 8.65 -9.98
N ILE A 400 -14.33 9.84 -10.17
CA ILE A 400 -14.34 10.54 -11.46
C ILE A 400 -13.17 11.53 -11.46
N ALA A 401 -12.35 11.49 -12.52
CA ALA A 401 -11.26 12.43 -12.71
C ALA A 401 -11.79 13.82 -13.11
N VAL A 402 -11.51 14.81 -12.27
CA VAL A 402 -11.96 16.20 -12.42
C VAL A 402 -10.77 17.14 -12.48
N ILE A 403 -10.94 18.24 -13.21
CA ILE A 403 -9.93 19.29 -13.30
C ILE A 403 -10.19 20.33 -12.21
N PHE A 404 -9.29 20.40 -11.23
CA PHE A 404 -9.36 21.36 -10.14
C PHE A 404 -8.05 21.39 -9.34
N HIS A 405 -7.59 22.59 -8.99
CA HIS A 405 -6.28 22.80 -8.35
C HIS A 405 -6.27 22.52 -6.84
N ASP A 406 -7.28 22.90 -6.07
CA ASP A 406 -7.19 22.81 -4.60
C ASP A 406 -7.72 21.47 -4.07
N PHE A 407 -7.19 20.97 -2.94
CA PHE A 407 -7.73 19.74 -2.33
C PHE A 407 -9.08 19.97 -1.62
N HIS A 408 -9.35 21.21 -1.20
CA HIS A 408 -10.50 21.57 -0.38
C HIS A 408 -11.34 22.68 -1.04
N VAL A 409 -12.63 22.67 -0.74
CA VAL A 409 -13.61 23.70 -1.11
C VAL A 409 -14.40 24.12 0.12
N LEU A 410 -14.86 25.38 0.18
CA LEU A 410 -15.74 25.85 1.25
C LEU A 410 -17.20 25.75 0.81
N VAL A 411 -18.03 25.08 1.59
CA VAL A 411 -19.48 25.01 1.38
C VAL A 411 -20.17 26.05 2.24
N SER A 412 -21.00 26.90 1.63
CA SER A 412 -21.85 27.84 2.38
C SER A 412 -23.17 27.20 2.78
N VAL A 413 -23.55 27.34 4.05
CA VAL A 413 -24.85 26.87 4.57
C VAL A 413 -25.63 28.06 5.14
N THR A 414 -26.82 28.30 4.60
CA THR A 414 -27.73 29.33 5.10
C THR A 414 -28.45 28.85 6.37
N LYS A 415 -28.27 29.56 7.49
CA LYS A 415 -29.04 29.29 8.72
C LYS A 415 -30.53 29.58 8.48
N ARG A 416 -31.39 28.57 8.64
CA ARG A 416 -32.84 28.79 8.77
C ARG A 416 -33.13 29.39 10.14
N SER A 417 -33.67 30.61 10.18
CA SER A 417 -34.22 31.22 11.38
C SER A 417 -35.48 30.46 11.84
N GLY A 418 -35.38 29.83 13.02
CA GLY A 418 -36.43 29.61 14.02
C GLY A 418 -37.70 28.80 13.70
N SER A 419 -37.91 27.70 14.42
CA SER A 419 -39.25 27.30 14.87
C SER A 419 -39.39 27.62 16.36
N THR A 420 -40.23 28.60 16.71
CA THR A 420 -41.37 28.52 17.65
C THR A 420 -41.72 29.93 18.19
N LEU A 421 -42.95 30.38 17.89
CA LEU A 421 -43.80 31.37 18.57
C LEU A 421 -43.15 32.59 19.24
N ASP A 422 -43.33 33.78 18.63
CA ASP A 422 -44.09 34.85 19.30
C ASP A 422 -44.66 35.88 18.32
N LEU A 423 -45.94 36.19 18.52
CA LEU A 423 -46.70 37.21 17.81
C LEU A 423 -46.52 38.56 18.51
N ARG A 424 -46.30 39.61 17.71
CA ARG A 424 -46.31 41.06 18.02
C ARG A 424 -44.99 41.65 18.51
N ALA A 425 -44.33 42.42 17.65
CA ALA A 425 -44.25 43.87 17.76
C ALA A 425 -43.32 44.45 16.68
N SER A 426 -43.72 45.62 16.16
CA SER A 426 -42.88 46.64 15.50
C SER A 426 -42.12 46.24 14.22
N ALA A 427 -42.71 46.65 13.09
CA ALA A 427 -41.98 46.94 11.87
C ALA A 427 -41.04 48.12 12.12
N GLU A 428 -39.73 47.88 12.12
CA GLU A 428 -38.69 48.90 11.86
C GLU A 428 -37.31 48.22 11.70
N LYS A 429 -36.67 48.45 10.53
CA LYS A 429 -35.27 48.16 10.16
C LYS A 429 -34.83 46.68 10.09
N PHE A 430 -34.93 46.11 8.89
CA PHE A 430 -34.12 44.95 8.49
C PHE A 430 -32.71 45.44 8.10
N ASP A 431 -31.72 45.10 8.93
CA ASP A 431 -30.31 45.12 8.57
C ASP A 431 -29.96 43.70 8.10
N GLU A 432 -29.73 43.52 6.79
CA GLU A 432 -29.41 42.23 6.17
C GLU A 432 -27.95 41.87 6.44
N THR A 433 -27.70 41.14 7.53
CA THR A 433 -26.49 40.32 7.68
C THR A 433 -26.90 38.89 8.01
N VAL A 434 -27.23 38.11 6.96
CA VAL A 434 -27.42 36.66 7.09
C VAL A 434 -26.05 36.03 7.36
N ALA A 435 -25.78 35.66 8.61
CA ALA A 435 -24.59 34.92 8.98
C ALA A 435 -24.55 33.59 8.22
N THR A 436 -23.69 33.53 7.20
CA THR A 436 -23.46 32.36 6.37
C THR A 436 -22.28 31.59 6.97
N ASP A 437 -22.52 30.38 7.48
CA ASP A 437 -21.46 29.52 8.01
C ASP A 437 -20.78 28.80 6.83
N PHE A 438 -19.44 28.74 6.84
CA PHE A 438 -18.63 28.03 5.84
C PHE A 438 -18.05 26.73 6.44
N HIS A 439 -18.16 25.63 5.70
CA HIS A 439 -17.56 24.35 6.07
C HIS A 439 -16.54 23.91 5.02
N GLU A 440 -15.31 23.61 5.44
CA GLU A 440 -14.27 23.07 4.57
C GLU A 440 -14.51 21.57 4.32
N LEU A 441 -14.58 21.19 3.05
CA LEU A 441 -14.73 19.81 2.60
C LEU A 441 -13.67 19.48 1.55
N ALA A 442 -13.06 18.30 1.66
CA ALA A 442 -12.14 17.81 0.65
C ALA A 442 -12.90 17.34 -0.61
N VAL A 443 -12.36 17.63 -1.78
CA VAL A 443 -12.95 17.23 -3.08
C VAL A 443 -13.11 15.71 -3.18
N LYS A 444 -12.18 14.94 -2.60
CA LYS A 444 -12.24 13.47 -2.51
C LYS A 444 -13.47 12.95 -1.77
N ASP A 445 -14.09 13.77 -0.91
CA ASP A 445 -15.23 13.39 -0.08
C ASP A 445 -16.58 13.78 -0.71
N LEU A 446 -16.55 14.47 -1.85
CA LEU A 446 -17.72 14.91 -2.62
C LEU A 446 -17.84 14.13 -3.93
N LYS A 447 -19.06 13.73 -4.30
CA LYS A 447 -19.34 13.16 -5.64
C LYS A 447 -19.32 14.25 -6.70
N HIS A 448 -19.03 13.90 -7.95
CA HIS A 448 -19.00 14.88 -9.06
C HIS A 448 -20.31 15.68 -9.18
N GLN A 449 -21.45 15.00 -9.06
CA GLN A 449 -22.76 15.68 -9.11
C GLN A 449 -22.98 16.63 -7.93
N GLN A 450 -22.41 16.35 -6.75
CA GLN A 450 -22.52 17.23 -5.58
C GLN A 450 -21.68 18.51 -5.78
N LEU A 451 -20.51 18.41 -6.40
CA LEU A 451 -19.66 19.57 -6.72
C LEU A 451 -20.37 20.57 -7.63
N LYS A 452 -21.27 20.11 -8.51
CA LYS A 452 -22.06 20.96 -9.40
C LYS A 452 -23.29 21.59 -8.74
N LEU A 453 -23.79 21.00 -7.64
CA LEU A 453 -25.05 21.40 -7.00
C LEU A 453 -24.85 22.27 -5.76
N LEU A 454 -23.72 22.14 -5.07
CA LEU A 454 -23.43 22.87 -3.84
C LEU A 454 -22.98 24.31 -4.14
N HIS A 455 -23.36 25.24 -3.25
CA HIS A 455 -22.79 26.59 -3.27
C HIS A 455 -21.38 26.54 -2.69
N LEU A 456 -20.40 26.49 -3.58
CA LEU A 456 -18.98 26.38 -3.28
C LEU A 456 -18.28 27.73 -3.42
N SER A 457 -17.41 28.01 -2.47
CA SER A 457 -16.45 29.11 -2.46
C SER A 457 -15.03 28.58 -2.43
N HIS A 458 -14.10 29.36 -2.96
CA HIS A 458 -12.67 29.03 -3.01
C HIS A 458 -12.10 28.92 -1.59
N HIS A 459 -11.19 27.96 -1.33
CA HIS A 459 -10.67 27.72 0.03
C HIS A 459 -9.96 28.93 0.65
N LYS A 460 -9.33 29.77 -0.18
CA LYS A 460 -8.69 31.03 0.23
C LYS A 460 -9.66 32.22 0.38
N ALA A 461 -10.97 32.00 0.34
CA ALA A 461 -11.93 33.09 0.46
C ALA A 461 -11.89 33.70 1.87
N PRO A 462 -11.71 35.03 2.02
CA PRO A 462 -11.90 35.68 3.31
C PRO A 462 -13.33 35.49 3.80
N GLU A 463 -13.51 35.30 5.11
CA GLU A 463 -14.83 35.36 5.74
C GLU A 463 -15.51 36.67 5.28
N HIS A 464 -16.67 36.53 4.63
CA HIS A 464 -17.54 37.63 4.15
C HIS A 464 -17.25 38.31 2.80
N THR A 465 -16.71 37.63 1.78
CA THR A 465 -16.68 38.19 0.41
C THR A 465 -17.28 37.29 -0.68
N ASP A 466 -18.34 37.76 -1.34
CA ASP A 466 -19.01 37.13 -2.50
C ASP A 466 -18.12 37.01 -3.76
N LYS A 467 -16.89 37.53 -3.72
CA LYS A 467 -16.00 37.66 -4.89
C LYS A 467 -15.30 36.35 -5.30
N LEU A 468 -15.36 35.30 -4.48
CA LEU A 468 -14.60 34.05 -4.68
C LEU A 468 -15.50 32.81 -4.78
N LYS A 469 -16.68 32.99 -5.37
CA LYS A 469 -17.63 31.91 -5.65
C LYS A 469 -17.06 30.97 -6.74
N VAL A 470 -16.98 29.69 -6.43
CA VAL A 470 -16.59 28.63 -7.37
C VAL A 470 -17.80 28.17 -8.17
N THR A 471 -18.97 28.06 -7.52
CA THR A 471 -20.23 27.75 -8.20
C THR A 471 -20.57 28.75 -9.30
N CYS A 472 -20.95 28.24 -10.46
CA CYS A 472 -21.52 29.01 -11.55
C CYS A 472 -22.91 29.56 -11.21
N ASP A 473 -23.33 30.59 -11.92
CA ASP A 473 -24.76 30.94 -11.97
C ASP A 473 -25.49 30.05 -12.99
N PRO A 474 -26.78 29.72 -12.80
CA PRO A 474 -27.53 28.81 -13.68
C PRO A 474 -27.65 29.26 -15.15
N THR A 475 -27.23 30.49 -15.45
CA THR A 475 -27.28 31.11 -16.78
C THR A 475 -25.93 31.06 -17.52
N GLU A 476 -24.86 30.61 -16.87
CA GLU A 476 -23.55 30.46 -17.48
C GLU A 476 -23.50 29.25 -18.43
N ALA A 477 -22.87 29.42 -19.59
CA ALA A 477 -22.69 28.35 -20.57
C ALA A 477 -21.92 27.14 -20.00
N ASP A 478 -22.25 25.94 -20.46
CA ASP A 478 -21.68 24.67 -19.97
C ASP A 478 -20.13 24.64 -19.99
N GLU A 479 -19.50 25.30 -20.94
CA GLU A 479 -18.03 25.36 -21.04
C GLU A 479 -17.35 26.17 -19.92
N ASN A 480 -18.10 27.02 -19.20
CA ASN A 480 -17.62 27.83 -18.07
C ASN A 480 -17.86 27.16 -16.71
N GLN A 481 -18.47 25.97 -16.72
CA GLN A 481 -18.78 25.22 -15.50
C GLN A 481 -17.48 24.75 -14.82
N PRO A 482 -17.36 24.92 -13.49
CA PRO A 482 -16.22 24.40 -12.74
C PRO A 482 -16.26 22.86 -12.67
N PHE A 483 -15.12 22.25 -12.31
CA PHE A 483 -14.96 20.79 -12.21
C PHE A 483 -15.33 20.03 -13.50
N PRO A 484 -14.85 20.44 -14.70
CA PRO A 484 -15.02 19.62 -15.88
C PRO A 484 -14.33 18.27 -15.68
N THR A 485 -14.88 17.21 -16.27
CA THR A 485 -14.22 15.90 -16.19
C THR A 485 -13.00 15.89 -17.12
N LEU A 486 -12.02 15.04 -16.80
CA LEU A 486 -10.86 14.84 -17.67
C LEU A 486 -11.28 14.35 -19.07
N ILE A 487 -12.30 13.49 -19.13
CA ILE A 487 -12.84 12.94 -20.38
C ILE A 487 -13.45 14.04 -21.24
N ASP A 488 -14.27 14.92 -20.66
CA ASP A 488 -14.88 16.04 -21.39
C ASP A 488 -13.80 16.97 -21.93
N THR A 489 -12.77 17.24 -21.13
CA THR A 489 -11.64 18.08 -21.52
C THR A 489 -10.85 17.52 -22.68
N LEU A 490 -10.54 16.22 -22.67
CA LEU A 490 -9.86 15.55 -23.77
C LEU A 490 -10.63 15.66 -25.10
N LYS A 491 -11.96 15.68 -25.03
CA LYS A 491 -12.87 15.72 -26.20
C LYS A 491 -13.16 17.13 -26.69
N MET A 492 -13.34 18.10 -25.79
CA MET A 492 -13.89 19.43 -26.12
C MET A 492 -12.84 20.51 -26.37
N VAL A 493 -11.60 20.33 -25.89
CA VAL A 493 -10.51 21.29 -26.15
C VAL A 493 -9.92 21.05 -27.55
N ASP A 494 -9.46 22.10 -28.23
CA ASP A 494 -8.82 22.04 -29.56
C ASP A 494 -7.75 20.93 -29.65
N MET A 495 -7.88 20.01 -30.60
CA MET A 495 -7.01 18.84 -30.81
C MET A 495 -5.55 19.20 -31.13
N ASP A 496 -5.28 20.39 -31.69
CA ASP A 496 -3.92 20.84 -32.01
C ASP A 496 -3.15 21.31 -30.76
N THR A 497 -3.84 21.65 -29.66
CA THR A 497 -3.24 22.03 -28.38
C THR A 497 -2.88 20.80 -27.55
N GLY A 498 -1.64 20.74 -27.07
CA GLY A 498 -1.18 19.67 -26.18
C GLY A 498 -1.65 19.85 -24.74
N PHE A 499 -1.68 18.77 -23.94
CA PHE A 499 -1.99 18.83 -22.51
C PHE A 499 -0.76 18.51 -21.67
N ASN A 500 -0.50 19.35 -20.67
CA ASN A 500 0.33 19.00 -19.53
C ASN A 500 -0.62 18.65 -18.37
N ILE A 501 -0.83 17.37 -18.14
CA ILE A 501 -1.77 16.88 -17.12
C ILE A 501 -1.00 16.76 -15.81
N GLU A 502 -1.21 17.71 -14.90
CA GLU A 502 -0.65 17.63 -13.56
C GLU A 502 -1.49 16.69 -12.70
N ILE A 503 -0.88 15.63 -12.19
CA ILE A 503 -1.53 14.67 -11.31
C ILE A 503 -1.39 15.16 -9.87
N LYS A 504 -2.50 15.64 -9.31
CA LYS A 504 -2.56 16.19 -7.97
C LYS A 504 -2.67 15.08 -6.94
N TYR A 505 -1.60 14.84 -6.19
CA TYR A 505 -1.58 13.87 -5.11
C TYR A 505 -0.97 14.48 -3.85
N PRO A 506 -1.61 14.38 -2.67
CA PRO A 506 -1.18 15.10 -1.48
C PRO A 506 0.15 14.56 -0.95
N MET A 507 0.99 15.49 -0.52
CA MET A 507 2.28 15.22 0.10
C MET A 507 2.32 15.74 1.54
N LYS A 508 3.25 15.18 2.32
CA LYS A 508 3.52 15.63 3.68
C LYS A 508 4.49 16.82 3.65
N LEU A 509 4.16 17.87 4.39
CA LEU A 509 4.96 19.09 4.49
C LEU A 509 6.02 18.96 5.60
N LYS A 510 7.06 19.80 5.55
CA LYS A 510 8.14 19.81 6.56
C LYS A 510 7.69 20.22 7.97
N ASP A 511 6.58 20.95 8.08
CA ASP A 511 5.97 21.32 9.36
C ASP A 511 5.19 20.15 10.02
N GLY A 512 5.03 19.04 9.30
CA GLY A 512 4.36 17.82 9.78
C GLY A 512 2.89 17.70 9.33
N ASN A 513 2.32 18.76 8.75
CA ASN A 513 0.96 18.75 8.22
C ASN A 513 0.88 17.97 6.89
N ASP A 514 -0.27 17.38 6.63
CA ASP A 514 -0.58 16.73 5.36
C ASP A 514 -1.48 17.64 4.53
N GLU A 515 -1.21 17.78 3.23
CA GLU A 515 -2.05 18.62 2.35
C GLU A 515 -3.50 18.14 2.26
N CYS A 516 -3.70 16.82 2.38
CA CYS A 516 -5.00 16.19 2.51
C CYS A 516 -4.83 14.78 3.13
N GLU A 517 -5.45 14.55 4.28
CA GLU A 517 -5.34 13.27 5.00
C GLU A 517 -6.22 12.17 4.39
N ASN A 518 -5.83 10.90 4.58
CA ASN A 518 -6.60 9.71 4.18
C ASN A 518 -7.05 9.75 2.70
N TYR A 519 -6.08 9.94 1.80
CA TYR A 519 -6.30 9.98 0.35
C TYR A 519 -6.39 8.57 -0.27
N PHE A 520 -6.75 8.51 -1.56
CA PHE A 520 -6.89 7.26 -2.31
C PHE A 520 -5.60 6.45 -2.42
N GLU A 521 -5.69 5.12 -2.54
CA GLU A 521 -4.53 4.26 -2.81
C GLU A 521 -3.88 4.62 -4.17
N ARG A 522 -2.54 4.77 -4.18
CA ARG A 522 -1.76 5.33 -5.30
C ARG A 522 -1.93 4.57 -6.61
N ASN A 523 -1.89 3.24 -6.59
CA ASN A 523 -2.05 2.45 -7.81
C ASN A 523 -3.45 2.64 -8.41
N MET A 524 -4.50 2.49 -7.59
CA MET A 524 -5.89 2.68 -8.02
C MET A 524 -6.14 4.09 -8.56
N PHE A 525 -5.61 5.11 -7.89
CA PHE A 525 -5.73 6.50 -8.31
C PHE A 525 -5.16 6.73 -9.72
N ILE A 526 -3.95 6.24 -9.97
CA ILE A 526 -3.28 6.36 -11.27
C ILE A 526 -3.91 5.47 -12.33
N ASP A 527 -4.38 4.28 -11.96
CA ASP A 527 -5.06 3.36 -12.87
C ASP A 527 -6.28 4.04 -13.51
N ILE A 528 -7.08 4.77 -12.74
CA ILE A 528 -8.26 5.48 -13.26
C ILE A 528 -7.87 6.57 -14.25
N ILE A 529 -6.95 7.45 -13.86
CA ILE A 529 -6.56 8.60 -14.70
C ILE A 529 -5.87 8.12 -15.99
N LEU A 530 -4.97 7.15 -15.91
CA LEU A 530 -4.31 6.60 -17.10
C LEU A 530 -5.28 5.90 -18.03
N ASN A 531 -6.28 5.19 -17.50
CA ASN A 531 -7.30 4.55 -18.33
C ASN A 531 -8.13 5.59 -19.09
N ASP A 532 -8.54 6.69 -18.44
CA ASP A 532 -9.28 7.78 -19.08
C ASP A 532 -8.45 8.41 -20.21
N VAL A 533 -7.17 8.70 -19.94
CA VAL A 533 -6.26 9.30 -20.93
C VAL A 533 -5.98 8.35 -22.09
N LEU A 534 -5.60 7.10 -21.83
CA LEU A 534 -5.22 6.15 -22.88
C LEU A 534 -6.40 5.84 -23.83
N LYS A 535 -7.64 5.85 -23.33
CA LYS A 535 -8.86 5.61 -24.12
C LYS A 535 -9.35 6.83 -24.88
N HIS A 536 -9.23 8.04 -24.31
CA HIS A 536 -9.90 9.23 -24.85
C HIS A 536 -8.96 10.28 -25.46
N ALA A 537 -7.64 10.19 -25.28
CA ALA A 537 -6.69 11.18 -25.80
C ALA A 537 -6.54 11.20 -27.34
N GLY A 538 -6.86 10.10 -28.03
CA GLY A 538 -6.70 9.99 -29.48
C GLY A 538 -5.25 10.27 -29.92
N SER A 539 -5.06 11.30 -30.76
CA SER A 539 -3.76 11.72 -31.30
C SER A 539 -3.17 12.95 -30.58
N ARG A 540 -3.81 13.41 -29.50
CA ARG A 540 -3.38 14.58 -28.73
C ARG A 540 -1.98 14.37 -28.14
N ARG A 541 -1.20 15.45 -28.09
CA ARG A 541 0.10 15.49 -27.40
C ARG A 541 -0.15 15.63 -25.91
N ILE A 542 0.34 14.67 -25.12
CA ILE A 542 0.16 14.67 -23.67
C ILE A 542 1.52 14.54 -23.00
N VAL A 543 1.71 15.30 -21.94
CA VAL A 543 2.78 15.17 -20.96
C VAL A 543 2.12 15.06 -19.59
N PHE A 544 2.60 14.18 -18.73
CA PHE A 544 2.18 14.13 -17.33
C PHE A 544 3.17 14.89 -16.46
N SER A 545 2.68 15.57 -15.44
CA SER A 545 3.51 16.15 -14.38
C SER A 545 2.99 15.81 -12.99
N SER A 546 3.84 15.79 -11.97
CA SER A 546 3.43 15.61 -10.57
C SER A 546 4.50 16.14 -9.61
N PHE A 547 4.06 16.72 -8.48
CA PHE A 547 4.93 17.04 -7.35
C PHE A 547 5.34 15.81 -6.54
N ASP A 548 4.50 14.76 -6.53
CA ASP A 548 4.84 13.50 -5.86
C ASP A 548 5.76 12.65 -6.78
N PRO A 549 6.99 12.33 -6.32
CA PRO A 549 7.95 11.54 -7.10
C PRO A 549 7.52 10.09 -7.29
N ASP A 550 6.83 9.46 -6.33
CA ASP A 550 6.38 8.07 -6.54
C ASP A 550 5.26 8.04 -7.58
N ILE A 551 4.37 9.05 -7.63
CA ILE A 551 3.39 9.17 -8.71
C ILE A 551 4.08 9.25 -10.08
N CYS A 552 5.20 9.99 -10.20
CA CYS A 552 5.99 10.00 -11.43
C CYS A 552 6.52 8.60 -11.78
N SER A 553 7.04 7.85 -10.80
CA SER A 553 7.48 6.45 -11.00
C SER A 553 6.33 5.53 -11.41
N LEU A 554 5.15 5.66 -10.78
CA LEU A 554 3.95 4.88 -11.11
C LEU A 554 3.53 5.11 -12.57
N ILE A 555 3.46 6.37 -13.01
CA ILE A 555 3.08 6.70 -14.39
C ILE A 555 4.11 6.18 -15.38
N SER A 556 5.41 6.32 -15.07
CA SER A 556 6.50 5.83 -15.93
C SER A 556 6.45 4.30 -16.10
N LEU A 557 6.14 3.56 -15.03
CA LEU A 557 6.14 2.10 -15.04
C LEU A 557 4.83 1.48 -15.52
N LYS A 558 3.70 2.21 -15.54
CA LYS A 558 2.40 1.68 -15.97
C LYS A 558 2.11 1.85 -17.48
N GLN A 559 2.88 2.66 -18.19
CA GLN A 559 2.66 2.91 -19.62
C GLN A 559 3.97 3.27 -20.35
N ASN A 560 4.01 3.11 -21.68
CA ASN A 560 5.20 3.40 -22.49
C ASN A 560 5.02 4.56 -23.49
N LYS A 561 3.85 5.21 -23.54
CA LYS A 561 3.42 6.10 -24.62
C LYS A 561 3.73 7.57 -24.34
N TYR A 562 3.34 8.10 -23.19
CA TYR A 562 3.43 9.52 -22.86
C TYR A 562 4.61 9.81 -21.92
N PRO A 563 5.30 10.96 -22.09
CA PRO A 563 6.36 11.41 -21.21
C PRO A 563 5.84 11.89 -19.85
N VAL A 564 6.75 11.89 -18.87
CA VAL A 564 6.51 12.32 -17.48
C VAL A 564 7.56 13.35 -17.10
N LEU A 565 7.13 14.45 -16.50
CA LEU A 565 7.96 15.51 -15.93
C LEU A 565 7.79 15.57 -14.41
N PHE A 566 8.88 15.73 -13.67
CA PHE A 566 8.82 15.88 -12.22
C PHE A 566 8.74 17.36 -11.82
N LEU A 567 7.71 17.77 -11.07
CA LEU A 567 7.58 19.13 -10.57
C LEU A 567 8.41 19.31 -9.31
N CYS A 568 9.32 20.28 -9.34
CA CYS A 568 10.20 20.59 -8.24
C CYS A 568 10.02 22.04 -7.81
N VAL A 569 9.74 22.24 -6.52
CA VAL A 569 9.73 23.56 -5.89
C VAL A 569 11.16 24.05 -5.63
N GLY A 570 12.09 23.13 -5.34
CA GLY A 570 13.46 23.44 -4.99
C GLY A 570 13.58 24.20 -3.68
N ILE A 571 14.61 25.03 -3.56
CA ILE A 571 14.81 25.87 -2.36
C ILE A 571 13.97 27.13 -2.51
N THR A 572 12.88 27.22 -1.73
CA THR A 572 11.96 28.36 -1.74
C THR A 572 11.84 29.01 -0.36
N THR A 573 11.53 30.30 -0.37
CA THR A 573 11.11 31.07 0.82
C THR A 573 9.61 31.35 0.86
N ARG A 574 8.88 31.02 -0.21
CA ARG A 574 7.46 31.38 -0.41
C ARG A 574 6.50 30.31 0.13
N TYR A 575 6.91 29.05 0.06
CA TYR A 575 6.07 27.90 0.41
C TYR A 575 6.71 27.06 1.51
N VAL A 576 5.88 26.37 2.28
CA VAL A 576 6.36 25.32 3.18
C VAL A 576 6.89 24.17 2.33
N PRO A 577 8.18 23.78 2.44
CA PRO A 577 8.72 22.73 1.59
C PRO A 577 8.13 21.36 1.93
N PHE A 578 8.09 20.46 0.95
CA PHE A 578 7.73 19.06 1.16
C PHE A 578 8.77 18.32 2.01
N LEU A 579 8.30 17.32 2.75
CA LEU A 579 9.15 16.45 3.57
C LEU A 579 10.00 15.49 2.72
N ASP A 580 9.54 15.12 1.53
CA ASP A 580 10.25 14.19 0.65
C ASP A 580 11.55 14.81 0.10
N GLN A 581 12.68 14.17 0.41
CA GLN A 581 14.01 14.64 0.06
C GLN A 581 14.23 14.77 -1.45
N ARG A 582 13.53 13.97 -2.28
CA ARG A 582 13.69 14.01 -3.75
C ARG A 582 13.25 15.33 -4.37
N SER A 583 12.35 16.04 -3.68
CA SER A 583 11.84 17.35 -4.09
C SER A 583 12.60 18.53 -3.46
N ALA A 584 13.53 18.27 -2.54
CA ALA A 584 14.11 19.29 -1.67
C ALA A 584 15.03 20.28 -2.40
N THR A 585 15.72 19.85 -3.45
CA THR A 585 16.59 20.70 -4.27
C THR A 585 16.44 20.34 -5.75
N SER A 586 16.73 21.30 -6.62
CA SER A 586 16.72 21.09 -8.07
C SER A 586 17.70 20.01 -8.51
N GLU A 587 18.87 19.90 -7.85
CA GLU A 587 19.84 18.85 -8.16
C GLU A 587 19.31 17.44 -7.85
N MET A 588 18.70 17.27 -6.69
CA MET A 588 18.11 15.99 -6.29
C MET A 588 16.97 15.59 -7.23
N ALA A 589 16.15 16.57 -7.65
CA ALA A 589 15.08 16.37 -8.61
C ALA A 589 15.60 15.90 -9.98
N ILE A 590 16.72 16.46 -10.45
CA ILE A 590 17.40 16.04 -11.68
C ILE A 590 17.90 14.60 -11.56
N ASN A 591 18.59 14.27 -10.46
CA ASN A 591 19.11 12.92 -10.22
C ASN A 591 17.97 11.89 -10.11
N PHE A 592 16.88 12.24 -9.42
CA PHE A 592 15.68 11.42 -9.38
C PHE A 592 15.10 11.18 -10.79
N ALA A 593 14.94 12.25 -11.58
CA ALA A 593 14.40 12.14 -12.94
C ALA A 593 15.27 11.26 -13.86
N ALA A 594 16.59 11.39 -13.73
CA ALA A 594 17.54 10.52 -14.42
C ALA A 594 17.41 9.06 -13.97
N SER A 595 17.33 8.81 -12.65
CA SER A 595 17.20 7.46 -12.07
C SER A 595 15.98 6.70 -12.59
N GLN A 596 14.82 7.36 -12.61
CA GLN A 596 13.55 6.78 -13.07
C GLN A 596 13.41 6.80 -14.59
N SER A 597 14.39 7.33 -15.31
CA SER A 597 14.39 7.48 -16.76
C SER A 597 13.18 8.24 -17.31
N ILE A 598 12.61 9.19 -16.54
CA ILE A 598 11.52 10.05 -17.00
C ILE A 598 12.04 11.15 -17.95
N LEU A 599 11.16 11.99 -18.50
CA LEU A 599 11.54 12.94 -19.56
C LEU A 599 12.40 14.09 -19.03
N GLY A 600 12.06 14.63 -17.85
CA GLY A 600 12.67 15.86 -17.37
C GLY A 600 12.06 16.40 -16.08
N VAL A 601 12.40 17.66 -15.77
CA VAL A 601 12.04 18.36 -14.53
C VAL A 601 11.40 19.70 -14.83
N ASN A 602 10.35 20.04 -14.09
CA ASN A 602 9.71 21.36 -14.07
C ASN A 602 10.21 22.12 -12.84
N PHE A 603 11.16 23.04 -13.04
CA PHE A 603 11.74 23.86 -11.99
C PHE A 603 10.83 25.03 -11.62
N HIS A 604 10.84 25.40 -10.34
CA HIS A 604 10.23 26.65 -9.91
C HIS A 604 11.08 27.87 -10.35
N SER A 605 10.42 28.92 -10.80
CA SER A 605 11.07 30.14 -11.31
C SER A 605 12.00 30.80 -10.30
N GLU A 606 11.64 30.81 -9.01
CA GLU A 606 12.47 31.39 -7.93
C GLU A 606 13.88 30.78 -7.89
N ASP A 607 13.99 29.45 -8.13
CA ASP A 607 15.28 28.76 -8.04
C ASP A 607 16.16 29.06 -9.25
N LEU A 608 15.57 29.10 -10.46
CA LEU A 608 16.30 29.41 -11.69
C LEU A 608 16.69 30.89 -11.83
N LEU A 609 15.91 31.80 -11.21
CA LEU A 609 16.27 33.21 -11.10
C LEU A 609 17.44 33.42 -10.13
N ARG A 610 17.57 32.56 -9.11
CA ARG A 610 18.70 32.56 -8.19
C ARG A 610 19.96 32.00 -8.84
N GLU A 611 19.85 30.85 -9.51
CA GLU A 611 20.97 30.20 -10.18
C GLU A 611 20.53 29.37 -11.40
N SER A 612 21.20 29.55 -12.55
CA SER A 612 20.85 28.84 -13.80
C SER A 612 21.60 27.51 -14.01
N THR A 613 22.52 27.14 -13.10
CA THR A 613 23.31 25.90 -13.15
C THR A 613 22.47 24.62 -13.31
N PRO A 614 21.28 24.46 -12.67
CA PRO A 614 20.44 23.28 -12.85
C PRO A 614 20.04 23.00 -14.31
N VAL A 615 19.85 24.05 -15.13
CA VAL A 615 19.48 23.91 -16.57
C VAL A 615 20.61 23.24 -17.36
N LYS A 616 21.86 23.55 -17.06
CA LYS A 616 23.00 22.89 -17.72
C LYS A 616 23.11 21.43 -17.30
N LYS A 617 22.93 21.14 -16.00
CA LYS A 617 23.00 19.78 -15.45
C LYS A 617 21.93 18.87 -16.04
N VAL A 618 20.67 19.33 -16.12
CA VAL A 618 19.57 18.54 -16.67
C VAL A 618 19.80 18.23 -18.16
N HIS A 619 20.31 19.17 -18.96
CA HIS A 619 20.64 18.93 -20.36
C HIS A 619 21.85 18.00 -20.54
N ASN A 620 22.85 18.08 -19.67
CA ASN A 620 24.02 17.17 -19.71
C ASN A 620 23.61 15.70 -19.48
N LEU A 621 22.56 15.46 -18.69
CA LEU A 621 21.97 14.14 -18.49
C LEU A 621 20.94 13.75 -19.57
N GLY A 622 20.78 14.57 -20.61
CA GLY A 622 19.86 14.30 -21.72
C GLY A 622 18.37 14.40 -21.34
N LEU A 623 18.06 15.14 -20.27
CA LEU A 623 16.71 15.43 -19.79
C LEU A 623 16.23 16.80 -20.30
N VAL A 624 14.93 17.05 -20.14
CA VAL A 624 14.26 18.29 -20.59
C VAL A 624 14.00 19.22 -19.39
N ALA A 625 14.14 20.54 -19.61
CA ALA A 625 13.96 21.55 -18.57
C ALA A 625 12.69 22.39 -18.82
N PHE A 626 11.73 22.31 -17.90
CA PHE A 626 10.57 23.21 -17.88
C PHE A 626 10.67 24.16 -16.70
N VAL A 627 9.99 25.30 -16.78
CA VAL A 627 9.90 26.27 -15.68
C VAL A 627 8.46 26.70 -15.43
N TRP A 628 8.09 26.83 -14.17
CA TRP A 628 6.77 27.28 -13.71
C TRP A 628 6.93 28.23 -12.51
N GLY A 629 5.94 29.09 -12.26
CA GLY A 629 5.89 29.94 -11.07
C GLY A 629 5.44 31.37 -11.37
N ASP A 630 5.07 32.09 -10.31
CA ASP A 630 4.45 33.42 -10.41
C ASP A 630 5.38 34.49 -10.99
N ASP A 631 6.70 34.30 -10.93
CA ASP A 631 7.67 35.26 -11.49
C ASP A 631 7.56 35.38 -13.01
N LEU A 632 6.95 34.39 -13.68
CA LEU A 632 6.76 34.34 -15.11
C LEU A 632 5.60 35.23 -15.60
N ASP A 633 4.87 35.87 -14.68
CA ASP A 633 3.94 36.96 -15.02
C ASP A 633 4.67 38.19 -15.57
N ASP A 634 5.96 38.36 -15.26
CA ASP A 634 6.82 39.40 -15.85
C ASP A 634 7.48 38.88 -17.14
N ARG A 635 7.24 39.59 -18.25
CA ARG A 635 7.83 39.27 -19.55
C ARG A 635 9.35 39.23 -19.53
N LYS A 636 10.01 40.07 -18.72
CA LYS A 636 11.48 40.08 -18.60
C LYS A 636 12.01 38.73 -18.10
N ASN A 637 11.29 38.12 -17.15
CA ASN A 637 11.65 36.82 -16.61
C ASN A 637 11.40 35.72 -17.64
N VAL A 638 10.29 35.78 -18.38
CA VAL A 638 10.02 34.85 -19.49
C VAL A 638 11.14 34.90 -20.55
N ASP A 639 11.56 36.11 -20.94
CA ASP A 639 12.63 36.28 -21.92
C ASP A 639 13.99 35.82 -21.37
N TYR A 640 14.28 36.03 -20.08
CA TYR A 640 15.45 35.47 -19.41
C TYR A 640 15.44 33.94 -19.41
N MET A 641 14.29 33.30 -19.10
CA MET A 641 14.16 31.85 -19.12
C MET A 641 14.41 31.28 -20.53
N LYS A 642 13.94 31.98 -21.58
CA LYS A 642 14.26 31.63 -22.98
C LYS A 642 15.76 31.74 -23.28
N GLN A 643 16.46 32.74 -22.73
CA GLN A 643 17.89 32.93 -22.94
C GLN A 643 18.76 31.86 -22.27
N ILE A 644 18.41 31.43 -21.05
CA ILE A 644 19.14 30.34 -20.37
C ILE A 644 18.89 28.96 -21.00
N GLY A 645 17.92 28.87 -21.92
CA GLY A 645 17.71 27.71 -22.79
C GLY A 645 16.71 26.69 -22.26
N VAL A 646 15.74 27.07 -21.43
CA VAL A 646 14.68 26.13 -21.01
C VAL A 646 13.88 25.62 -22.22
N ASP A 647 13.37 24.39 -22.13
CA ASP A 647 12.61 23.75 -23.19
C ASP A 647 11.10 24.08 -23.15
N GLY A 648 10.59 24.45 -21.98
CA GLY A 648 9.19 24.81 -21.77
C GLY A 648 8.97 25.84 -20.64
N ILE A 649 7.99 26.72 -20.81
CA ILE A 649 7.65 27.80 -19.86
C ILE A 649 6.14 27.76 -19.61
N ILE A 650 5.76 27.62 -18.34
CA ILE A 650 4.36 27.53 -17.88
C ILE A 650 4.00 28.82 -17.16
N TYR A 651 3.07 29.61 -17.71
CA TYR A 651 2.73 30.93 -17.16
C TYR A 651 1.28 31.35 -17.51
N ASP A 652 0.79 32.37 -16.80
CA ASP A 652 -0.57 32.92 -16.98
C ASP A 652 -0.64 33.88 -18.18
N ARG A 653 -1.85 34.25 -18.64
CA ARG A 653 -2.10 35.33 -19.63
C ARG A 653 -1.34 35.16 -20.96
N ILE A 654 -1.27 33.92 -21.44
CA ILE A 654 -0.65 33.58 -22.71
C ILE A 654 -1.34 34.31 -23.88
N GLY A 655 -0.53 34.95 -24.73
CA GLY A 655 -0.99 35.63 -25.95
C GLY A 655 -1.78 36.94 -25.76
N GLU A 656 -1.88 37.49 -24.55
CA GLU A 656 -2.57 38.79 -24.32
C GLU A 656 -1.71 39.99 -24.74
N VAL A 657 -0.38 39.89 -24.56
CA VAL A 657 0.57 40.98 -24.87
C VAL A 657 1.12 40.87 -26.30
N GLU A 658 1.28 39.65 -26.82
CA GLU A 658 1.84 39.36 -28.13
C GLU A 658 1.01 38.30 -28.84
N ALA A 659 0.48 38.62 -30.02
CA ALA A 659 -0.24 37.67 -30.83
C ALA A 659 0.71 36.56 -31.30
N ARG A 660 0.37 35.31 -30.96
CA ARG A 660 1.17 34.14 -31.30
C ARG A 660 0.32 33.05 -31.93
N LYS A 661 0.97 32.16 -32.67
CA LYS A 661 0.36 30.95 -33.23
C LYS A 661 1.06 29.73 -32.64
N ASN A 662 0.28 28.70 -32.34
CA ASN A 662 0.78 27.43 -31.81
C ASN A 662 1.87 26.85 -32.73
N VAL A 663 3.01 26.46 -32.13
CA VAL A 663 4.21 26.00 -32.84
C VAL A 663 3.94 24.74 -33.66
N PHE A 664 3.09 23.83 -33.18
CA PHE A 664 2.75 22.61 -33.90
C PHE A 664 1.97 22.88 -35.18
N ILE A 665 1.09 23.88 -35.16
CA ILE A 665 0.35 24.30 -36.34
C ILE A 665 1.31 24.96 -37.34
N VAL A 666 2.19 25.84 -36.87
CA VAL A 666 3.21 26.49 -37.72
C VAL A 666 4.13 25.46 -38.37
N GLU A 667 4.63 24.48 -37.60
CA GLU A 667 5.49 23.40 -38.11
C GLU A 667 4.75 22.53 -39.15
N ARG A 668 3.47 22.22 -38.91
CA ARG A 668 2.63 21.44 -39.82
C ARG A 668 2.38 22.19 -41.13
N ASP A 669 2.01 23.47 -41.05
CA ASP A 669 1.74 24.32 -42.21
C ASP A 669 3.00 24.52 -43.06
N ALA A 670 4.15 24.74 -42.42
CA ALA A 670 5.45 24.82 -43.10
C ALA A 670 5.80 23.51 -43.81
N LYS A 671 5.59 22.36 -43.15
CA LYS A 671 5.82 21.04 -43.76
C LYS A 671 4.91 20.84 -44.97
N ASN A 672 3.62 21.14 -44.86
CA ASN A 672 2.67 20.98 -45.97
C ASN A 672 3.02 21.89 -47.17
N SER A 673 3.50 23.10 -46.91
CA SER A 673 3.92 24.06 -47.96
C SER A 673 5.16 23.60 -48.74
N LEU A 674 6.05 22.84 -48.10
CA LEU A 674 7.22 22.24 -48.78
C LEU A 674 6.84 21.10 -49.73
N PHE A 675 5.72 20.41 -49.49
CA PHE A 675 5.23 19.32 -50.35
C PHE A 675 4.26 19.80 -51.45
N SER A 676 3.67 21.00 -51.31
CA SER A 676 2.80 21.60 -52.35
C SER A 676 3.55 22.31 -53.48
N THR A 677 4.87 22.52 -53.34
CA THR A 677 5.73 23.17 -54.34
C THR A 677 6.49 22.14 -55.20
N THR A 678 5.77 21.44 -56.06
CA THR A 678 6.35 20.78 -57.25
C THR A 678 5.71 21.39 -58.52
N PRO A 679 6.50 21.86 -59.51
CA PRO A 679 5.95 22.63 -60.64
C PRO A 679 5.35 21.71 -61.71
N SER A 680 4.16 22.06 -62.18
CA SER A 680 3.63 21.62 -63.48
C SER A 680 3.97 22.67 -64.56
N PRO A 681 4.22 22.28 -65.83
CA PRO A 681 4.76 23.19 -66.84
C PRO A 681 3.68 23.95 -67.61
N SER A 682 4.07 25.12 -68.16
CA SER A 682 3.40 25.97 -69.17
C SER A 682 2.31 26.93 -68.64
N ARG A 683 2.18 28.21 -69.04
CA ARG A 683 2.70 28.98 -70.20
C ARG A 683 2.44 30.50 -69.98
N HIS A 684 3.39 31.32 -70.46
CA HIS A 684 3.30 32.72 -70.97
C HIS A 684 3.01 33.98 -70.09
N GLY A 685 4.01 34.89 -70.11
CA GLY A 685 3.92 36.38 -70.27
C GLY A 685 3.72 37.20 -68.99
N SER A 686 4.39 38.31 -68.69
CA SER A 686 5.45 39.11 -69.32
C SER A 686 6.24 39.89 -68.24
N LEU A 687 7.43 40.38 -68.61
CA LEU A 687 8.44 41.09 -67.81
C LEU A 687 8.07 42.55 -67.46
N ASP A 688 8.55 43.06 -66.31
CA ASP A 688 9.63 44.08 -66.18
C ASP A 688 9.80 44.54 -64.70
N LYS A 689 10.96 44.30 -64.03
CA LYS A 689 12.19 45.14 -63.86
C LYS A 689 12.01 46.33 -62.90
N ASN A 690 12.70 46.46 -61.76
CA ASN A 690 14.15 46.65 -61.47
C ASN A 690 14.35 46.52 -59.92
N SER A 691 15.47 46.22 -59.27
CA SER A 691 16.92 46.25 -59.58
C SER A 691 17.78 45.59 -58.45
N LEU A 692 18.82 44.83 -58.86
CA LEU A 692 20.25 44.78 -58.41
C LEU A 692 20.59 44.51 -56.90
N SER A 693 21.17 43.37 -56.45
CA SER A 693 22.52 42.72 -56.62
C SER A 693 23.51 43.01 -55.46
N PRO A 694 24.61 42.25 -55.18
CA PRO A 694 24.93 40.81 -55.39
C PRO A 694 25.75 40.08 -54.26
N SER A 695 25.74 38.72 -54.29
CA SER A 695 26.82 37.68 -54.07
C SER A 695 27.91 37.82 -52.97
N ASN A 696 28.46 36.81 -52.25
CA ASN A 696 28.71 35.34 -52.33
C ASN A 696 28.93 34.83 -50.87
N SER A 697 28.80 33.55 -50.43
CA SER A 697 29.52 32.32 -50.79
C SER A 697 28.93 31.07 -50.07
N ILE A 698 29.08 29.87 -50.67
CA ILE A 698 28.59 28.52 -50.22
C ILE A 698 29.71 27.77 -49.44
N PRO A 699 29.43 26.74 -48.58
CA PRO A 699 29.49 25.31 -49.01
C PRO A 699 28.46 24.30 -48.40
N HIS A 700 28.11 23.29 -49.22
CA HIS A 700 27.75 21.84 -49.02
C HIS A 700 27.48 21.24 -47.60
N SER A 701 26.63 20.22 -47.32
CA SER A 701 25.93 19.14 -48.10
C SER A 701 24.83 18.37 -47.30
N LEU A 702 23.70 18.11 -47.99
CA LEU A 702 22.85 16.89 -48.14
C LEU A 702 22.16 16.09 -46.99
N ASN A 703 20.82 16.10 -47.09
CA ASN A 703 19.79 15.02 -47.06
C ASN A 703 19.52 14.15 -45.82
N THR A 704 18.31 14.32 -45.26
CA THR A 704 17.36 13.23 -44.94
C THR A 704 15.92 13.76 -45.07
N LEU A 705 15.10 13.09 -45.89
CA LEU A 705 13.67 13.38 -46.10
C LEU A 705 12.83 12.34 -45.32
N ASP A 706 12.19 12.75 -44.23
CA ASP A 706 11.24 11.91 -43.47
C ASP A 706 9.78 12.22 -43.90
N VAL A 707 9.24 11.31 -44.73
CA VAL A 707 7.83 11.25 -45.12
C VAL A 707 7.01 10.68 -43.97
N ALA A 708 5.96 11.40 -43.56
CA ALA A 708 5.01 10.94 -42.55
C ALA A 708 3.83 10.19 -43.22
N PRO A 709 3.30 9.10 -42.63
CA PRO A 709 2.14 8.41 -43.18
C PRO A 709 0.82 9.04 -42.72
N LEU A 710 -0.09 9.25 -43.68
CA LEU A 710 -1.49 9.61 -43.50
C LEU A 710 -2.30 8.37 -43.03
N PRO A 711 -3.30 8.51 -42.13
CA PRO A 711 -4.28 7.46 -41.90
C PRO A 711 -5.45 7.57 -42.90
N VAL A 712 -5.69 6.48 -43.63
CA VAL A 712 -6.84 6.28 -44.53
C VAL A 712 -8.01 5.78 -43.70
N ALA A 713 -9.12 6.53 -43.69
CA ALA A 713 -10.43 6.06 -43.26
C ALA A 713 -11.33 5.91 -44.49
N ASN A 714 -11.93 4.73 -44.68
CA ASN A 714 -13.25 4.51 -45.27
C ASN A 714 -13.56 3.01 -45.41
N ALA A 715 -14.66 2.57 -44.81
CA ALA A 715 -15.74 1.85 -45.49
C ALA A 715 -16.95 1.69 -44.55
N VAL A 716 -18.06 2.27 -44.98
CA VAL A 716 -19.43 2.23 -44.45
C VAL A 716 -20.23 1.16 -45.19
N SER A 717 -21.30 0.62 -44.57
CA SER A 717 -22.63 0.29 -45.14
C SER A 717 -23.20 -0.99 -44.49
N SER A 718 -24.25 -0.95 -43.66
CA SER A 718 -25.67 -0.58 -43.83
C SER A 718 -26.55 -1.80 -44.08
N LEU A 719 -27.59 -1.99 -43.26
CA LEU A 719 -28.88 -2.54 -43.71
C LEU A 719 -30.01 -1.96 -42.84
N ASN A 720 -30.96 -1.33 -43.52
CA ASN A 720 -32.19 -0.74 -43.02
C ASN A 720 -33.24 -1.81 -42.68
N GLY A 721 -34.15 -1.48 -41.77
CA GLY A 721 -35.44 -2.15 -41.56
C GLY A 721 -36.31 -1.35 -40.60
N SER A 722 -37.33 -0.69 -41.14
CA SER A 722 -38.18 0.33 -40.51
C SER A 722 -39.44 -0.22 -39.80
N SER A 723 -39.86 0.54 -38.78
CA SER A 723 -41.24 0.85 -38.33
C SER A 723 -42.22 -0.28 -37.92
N SER A 724 -42.77 -0.22 -36.70
CA SER A 724 -44.07 0.44 -36.43
C SER A 724 -44.56 0.21 -34.99
N SER A 725 -45.20 1.23 -34.45
CA SER A 725 -45.88 1.37 -33.15
C SER A 725 -47.19 0.59 -32.99
N SER A 726 -47.55 0.18 -31.76
CA SER A 726 -48.85 0.53 -31.14
C SER A 726 -49.01 -0.05 -29.73
N SER A 727 -49.46 0.82 -28.82
CA SER A 727 -50.01 0.59 -27.48
C SER A 727 -51.32 -0.23 -27.44
N LEU A 728 -51.61 -0.88 -26.31
CA LEU A 728 -52.91 -0.85 -25.57
C LEU A 728 -52.89 -1.79 -24.34
N THR A 729 -53.37 -1.28 -23.19
CA THR A 729 -53.80 -2.00 -21.96
C THR A 729 -55.35 -2.20 -22.01
N PRO A 730 -56.12 -2.60 -20.95
CA PRO A 730 -55.90 -3.25 -19.63
C PRO A 730 -56.96 -4.36 -19.28
N SER A 731 -57.06 -4.77 -18.00
CA SER A 731 -58.23 -5.33 -17.22
C SER A 731 -57.99 -6.73 -16.61
N THR A 732 -57.82 -6.93 -15.28
CA THR A 732 -58.67 -6.87 -14.05
C THR A 732 -59.45 -8.15 -13.68
N ALA A 733 -59.01 -8.76 -12.57
CA ALA A 733 -59.76 -9.10 -11.33
C ALA A 733 -60.59 -10.40 -11.15
N ARG A 734 -60.33 -11.01 -9.97
CA ARG A 734 -61.26 -11.45 -8.88
C ARG A 734 -61.53 -12.96 -8.63
N SER A 735 -61.26 -13.33 -7.36
CA SER A 735 -61.77 -14.47 -6.56
C SER A 735 -63.25 -14.25 -6.14
N PRO A 736 -64.01 -15.24 -5.58
CA PRO A 736 -64.06 -15.52 -4.10
C PRO A 736 -64.57 -16.96 -3.64
N THR A 737 -64.10 -17.54 -2.50
CA THR A 737 -64.82 -17.91 -1.21
C THR A 737 -65.73 -19.20 -1.17
N PRO A 738 -66.31 -19.70 -0.02
CA PRO A 738 -65.78 -20.07 1.34
C PRO A 738 -66.42 -21.33 2.08
N THR A 739 -65.99 -21.60 3.33
CA THR A 739 -66.66 -22.27 4.52
C THR A 739 -66.85 -23.81 4.58
N SER A 740 -66.89 -24.60 5.69
CA SER A 740 -66.57 -24.59 7.16
C SER A 740 -66.90 -26.04 7.72
N PRO A 741 -67.09 -26.37 9.03
CA PRO A 741 -66.16 -26.64 10.17
C PRO A 741 -66.27 -28.08 10.80
N LYS A 742 -65.36 -28.49 11.73
CA LYS A 742 -65.65 -29.16 13.07
C LYS A 742 -64.45 -29.89 13.75
N ARG A 743 -64.22 -29.51 15.03
CA ARG A 743 -63.81 -30.19 16.29
C ARG A 743 -62.96 -31.51 16.37
N ASN A 744 -61.88 -31.37 17.16
CA ASN A 744 -61.28 -32.21 18.23
C ASN A 744 -60.98 -33.73 18.07
N MET A 745 -59.70 -34.12 18.20
CA MET A 745 -59.16 -34.81 19.40
C MET A 745 -57.61 -34.95 19.39
N LEU A 746 -57.05 -35.02 20.61
CA LEU A 746 -55.64 -34.96 21.04
C LEU A 746 -54.73 -36.14 20.64
N LYS A 747 -53.42 -35.88 20.42
CA LYS A 747 -52.31 -36.37 21.28
C LYS A 747 -50.94 -35.78 20.91
N LEU A 748 -50.09 -35.70 21.94
CA LEU A 748 -48.78 -35.06 22.05
C LEU A 748 -47.69 -35.57 21.09
N SER A 749 -46.87 -34.64 20.58
CA SER A 749 -45.41 -34.63 20.78
C SER A 749 -44.84 -33.27 20.39
N SER A 750 -44.39 -32.54 21.41
CA SER A 750 -43.81 -31.20 21.37
C SER A 750 -42.29 -31.25 21.29
N ILE A 751 -41.70 -30.13 20.84
CA ILE A 751 -40.26 -29.77 20.82
C ILE A 751 -39.61 -29.88 19.44
N SER A 752 -40.13 -29.12 18.47
CA SER A 752 -39.36 -28.65 17.29
C SER A 752 -39.78 -27.24 16.84
N ALA A 753 -40.59 -26.53 17.63
CA ALA A 753 -41.21 -25.26 17.24
C ALA A 753 -40.65 -24.01 17.94
N SER A 754 -39.63 -24.12 18.80
CA SER A 754 -39.13 -22.98 19.59
C SER A 754 -38.00 -22.16 18.94
N ILE A 755 -37.58 -22.45 17.70
CA ILE A 755 -36.48 -21.71 17.03
C ILE A 755 -36.97 -20.67 16.00
N ARG A 756 -38.29 -20.54 15.76
CA ARG A 756 -38.84 -19.61 14.73
C ARG A 756 -39.47 -18.32 15.26
N ARG A 757 -39.29 -17.97 16.53
CA ARG A 757 -39.70 -16.66 17.08
C ARG A 757 -38.58 -16.13 17.97
N LEU A 758 -37.69 -15.32 17.40
CA LEU A 758 -36.85 -14.29 18.03
C LEU A 758 -35.75 -13.91 17.01
N SER A 759 -36.14 -13.18 15.96
CA SER A 759 -35.21 -12.50 15.06
C SER A 759 -35.87 -11.20 14.64
N THR A 760 -35.72 -10.17 15.48
CA THR A 760 -36.15 -8.81 15.20
C THR A 760 -35.11 -7.84 15.75
N THR A 761 -33.87 -7.90 15.23
CA THR A 761 -32.90 -6.78 15.34
C THR A 761 -31.68 -6.89 14.42
N VAL A 762 -31.86 -7.20 13.12
CA VAL A 762 -31.00 -6.67 12.05
C VAL A 762 -31.89 -6.48 10.83
N ALA A 763 -32.37 -5.25 10.61
CA ALA A 763 -33.14 -4.93 9.43
C ALA A 763 -32.19 -4.82 8.23
N ASN A 764 -32.22 -5.85 7.38
CA ASN A 764 -31.87 -5.92 5.95
C ASN A 764 -30.93 -7.09 5.62
N HIS A 765 -31.41 -8.33 5.75
CA HIS A 765 -31.10 -9.39 4.77
C HIS A 765 -32.27 -10.39 4.73
N GLY A 766 -32.98 -10.43 3.60
CA GLY A 766 -34.10 -11.34 3.33
C GLY A 766 -33.70 -12.80 3.09
N SER A 767 -32.59 -13.25 3.66
CA SER A 767 -32.11 -14.64 3.59
C SER A 767 -31.85 -15.10 5.01
N GLY A 768 -32.46 -16.20 5.47
CA GLY A 768 -32.28 -16.75 6.83
C GLY A 768 -30.87 -17.28 7.15
N LYS A 769 -29.81 -16.55 6.78
CA LYS A 769 -28.39 -16.83 7.03
C LYS A 769 -27.98 -16.12 8.33
N LEU A 770 -27.25 -16.81 9.21
CA LEU A 770 -26.67 -16.21 10.41
C LEU A 770 -25.61 -15.17 10.03
N PRO A 771 -25.46 -14.06 10.77
CA PRO A 771 -24.43 -13.08 10.51
C PRO A 771 -23.03 -13.65 10.79
N THR A 772 -22.05 -13.22 10.02
CA THR A 772 -20.64 -13.59 10.23
C THR A 772 -19.99 -12.73 11.32
N ILE A 773 -18.92 -13.22 11.93
CA ILE A 773 -18.18 -12.46 12.95
C ILE A 773 -17.61 -11.12 12.42
N LEU A 774 -17.27 -11.07 11.12
CA LEU A 774 -16.79 -9.85 10.48
C LEU A 774 -17.92 -8.81 10.33
N GLU A 775 -19.11 -9.24 9.93
CA GLU A 775 -20.29 -8.37 9.84
C GLU A 775 -20.66 -7.77 11.22
N LEU A 776 -20.56 -8.56 12.29
CA LEU A 776 -20.77 -8.05 13.65
C LEU A 776 -19.75 -6.96 14.01
N ARG A 777 -18.48 -7.17 13.65
CA ARG A 777 -17.41 -6.19 13.91
C ARG A 777 -17.67 -4.88 13.17
N ASP A 778 -18.07 -4.94 11.91
CA ASP A 778 -18.38 -3.75 11.10
C ASP A 778 -19.60 -3.01 11.64
N ALA A 779 -20.63 -3.73 12.06
CA ALA A 779 -21.81 -3.14 12.70
C ALA A 779 -21.46 -2.43 14.02
N MET A 780 -20.51 -2.95 14.82
CA MET A 780 -20.04 -2.25 16.02
C MET A 780 -19.27 -0.97 15.68
N HIS A 781 -18.41 -0.99 14.65
CA HIS A 781 -17.68 0.21 14.22
C HIS A 781 -18.64 1.33 13.83
N GLN A 782 -19.67 0.98 13.05
CA GLN A 782 -20.72 1.93 12.68
C GLN A 782 -21.49 2.42 13.92
N HIS A 783 -21.87 1.51 14.82
CA HIS A 783 -22.59 1.84 16.05
C HIS A 783 -21.82 2.88 16.89
N VAL A 784 -20.53 2.66 17.14
CA VAL A 784 -19.70 3.59 17.91
C VAL A 784 -19.51 4.93 17.18
N ALA A 785 -19.39 4.93 15.84
CA ALA A 785 -19.22 6.15 15.05
C ALA A 785 -20.47 7.05 15.01
N THR A 786 -21.67 6.46 15.08
CA THR A 786 -22.97 7.18 15.00
C THR A 786 -23.44 7.81 16.30
N PHE A 787 -22.61 7.81 17.33
CA PHE A 787 -22.99 8.21 18.68
C PHE A 787 -23.15 9.73 18.81
N ALA A 788 -24.32 10.21 19.28
CA ALA A 788 -24.60 11.62 19.55
C ALA A 788 -24.54 11.92 21.06
N ASP A 789 -24.00 13.08 21.45
CA ASP A 789 -23.78 13.45 22.87
C ASP A 789 -25.09 13.65 23.69
N ASN A 790 -26.28 13.70 23.04
CA ASN A 790 -27.58 14.03 23.67
C ASN A 790 -28.64 12.92 23.52
N ILE A 791 -28.33 11.67 23.91
CA ILE A 791 -29.32 10.58 23.96
C ILE A 791 -29.95 10.51 25.37
N GLN A 792 -31.29 10.63 25.46
CA GLN A 792 -32.02 10.34 26.70
C GLN A 792 -31.98 8.84 26.98
N PHE A 793 -31.20 8.43 27.98
CA PHE A 793 -31.09 7.04 28.45
C PHE A 793 -31.69 6.93 29.86
N ASP A 794 -32.57 5.95 30.09
CA ASP A 794 -33.10 5.62 31.42
C ASP A 794 -32.26 4.50 32.07
N PRO A 795 -31.40 4.79 33.06
CA PRO A 795 -30.53 3.81 33.70
C PRO A 795 -31.27 2.80 34.60
N ASN A 796 -32.58 2.93 34.80
CA ASN A 796 -33.37 2.04 35.65
C ASN A 796 -34.19 1.00 34.87
N LYS A 797 -34.24 1.07 33.54
CA LYS A 797 -34.94 0.11 32.70
C LYS A 797 -34.11 -1.17 32.60
N ALA A 798 -34.59 -2.26 33.20
CA ALA A 798 -33.89 -3.55 33.21
C ALA A 798 -34.18 -4.39 31.95
N HIS A 799 -33.21 -5.17 31.50
CA HIS A 799 -33.33 -6.06 30.32
C HIS A 799 -33.17 -7.54 30.72
N PRO A 800 -33.98 -8.46 30.17
CA PRO A 800 -33.80 -9.90 30.42
C PRO A 800 -32.54 -10.42 29.72
N PRO A 801 -31.95 -11.56 30.15
CA PRO A 801 -30.84 -12.21 29.45
C PRO A 801 -31.08 -12.41 27.94
N SER A 802 -32.33 -12.70 27.58
CA SER A 802 -32.78 -12.88 26.19
C SER A 802 -32.58 -11.63 25.31
N ALA A 803 -32.48 -10.42 25.90
CA ALA A 803 -32.20 -9.19 25.17
C ALA A 803 -30.82 -9.20 24.49
N SER A 804 -29.87 -9.91 25.08
CA SER A 804 -28.50 -10.06 24.58
C SER A 804 -28.28 -11.38 23.84
N GLN A 805 -29.28 -12.28 23.82
CA GLN A 805 -29.12 -13.62 23.27
C GLN A 805 -29.01 -13.56 21.74
N THR A 806 -27.86 -13.99 21.21
CA THR A 806 -27.61 -13.96 19.77
C THR A 806 -26.67 -15.09 19.33
N SER A 807 -26.55 -15.25 18.01
CA SER A 807 -25.72 -16.28 17.39
C SER A 807 -25.05 -15.76 16.13
N CYS A 808 -23.82 -16.19 15.88
CA CYS A 808 -23.08 -15.88 14.65
C CYS A 808 -22.35 -17.12 14.12
N ILE A 809 -21.95 -17.06 12.85
CA ILE A 809 -21.29 -18.16 12.14
C ILE A 809 -19.88 -17.76 11.68
N ILE A 810 -18.95 -18.73 11.73
CA ILE A 810 -17.66 -18.69 11.05
C ILE A 810 -17.74 -19.75 9.93
N PRO A 811 -17.95 -19.33 8.66
CA PRO A 811 -18.29 -20.22 7.54
C PRO A 811 -17.04 -20.92 6.96
N LEU A 812 -16.42 -21.81 7.74
CA LEU A 812 -15.20 -22.52 7.33
C LEU A 812 -15.40 -23.58 6.23
N ALA A 813 -16.61 -24.14 6.11
CA ALA A 813 -16.95 -25.14 5.11
C ALA A 813 -17.39 -24.50 3.79
N SER A 814 -18.11 -23.38 3.88
CA SER A 814 -18.77 -22.73 2.74
C SER A 814 -17.96 -21.58 2.13
N GLU A 815 -17.07 -20.94 2.88
CA GLU A 815 -16.30 -19.77 2.42
C GLU A 815 -14.78 -20.00 2.55
N ARG A 816 -14.10 -20.10 1.40
CA ARG A 816 -12.68 -20.47 1.32
C ARG A 816 -11.75 -19.45 1.98
N ASP A 817 -12.09 -18.16 1.92
CA ASP A 817 -11.29 -17.09 2.52
C ASP A 817 -11.31 -17.15 4.05
N PHE A 818 -12.48 -17.43 4.63
CA PHE A 818 -12.59 -17.77 6.05
C PHE A 818 -11.78 -19.02 6.34
N GLN A 819 -11.90 -20.09 5.56
CA GLN A 819 -11.11 -21.29 5.79
C GLN A 819 -9.59 -21.02 5.80
N LEU A 820 -9.07 -20.24 4.86
CA LEU A 820 -7.64 -19.88 4.78
C LEU A 820 -7.16 -19.13 6.02
N ARG A 821 -7.96 -18.19 6.54
CA ARG A 821 -7.62 -17.41 7.72
C ARG A 821 -7.44 -18.29 8.97
N TYR A 822 -8.24 -19.35 9.09
CA TYR A 822 -8.26 -20.24 10.26
C TYR A 822 -7.43 -21.52 10.03
N LEU A 823 -6.76 -21.66 8.88
CA LEU A 823 -5.92 -22.81 8.58
C LEU A 823 -4.55 -22.70 9.29
N ASN A 824 -4.06 -23.81 9.85
CA ASN A 824 -2.70 -23.89 10.38
C ASN A 824 -1.68 -24.16 9.25
N ALA A 825 -0.43 -23.71 9.43
CA ALA A 825 0.64 -23.68 8.42
C ALA A 825 1.12 -25.05 7.86
N SER A 826 0.45 -26.15 8.20
CA SER A 826 0.93 -27.51 7.92
C SER A 826 -0.11 -28.45 7.32
N GLY A 827 -1.24 -27.92 6.85
CA GLY A 827 -2.32 -28.75 6.28
C GLY A 827 -2.99 -29.71 7.27
N HIS A 828 -2.70 -29.57 8.57
CA HIS A 828 -3.29 -30.38 9.62
C HIS A 828 -4.79 -30.04 9.77
N PRO A 829 -5.70 -31.01 10.01
CA PRO A 829 -7.16 -30.81 10.05
C PRO A 829 -7.70 -29.88 11.16
N ARG A 830 -6.82 -29.18 11.91
CA ARG A 830 -7.16 -28.37 13.08
C ARG A 830 -7.24 -26.88 12.71
N ALA A 831 -8.27 -26.18 13.18
CA ALA A 831 -8.40 -24.73 13.07
C ALA A 831 -7.41 -23.99 14.01
N ARG A 832 -7.01 -22.77 13.63
CA ARG A 832 -6.09 -21.91 14.40
C ARG A 832 -6.81 -21.30 15.62
N PHE A 833 -6.65 -21.94 16.77
CA PHE A 833 -7.32 -21.57 18.02
C PHE A 833 -7.06 -20.13 18.48
N GLY A 834 -5.86 -19.59 18.22
CA GLY A 834 -5.55 -18.20 18.56
C GLY A 834 -6.50 -17.17 17.92
N ILE A 835 -6.98 -17.41 16.69
CA ILE A 835 -7.97 -16.54 16.04
C ILE A 835 -9.35 -16.74 16.64
N ILE A 836 -9.70 -17.98 17.03
CA ILE A 836 -10.98 -18.26 17.70
C ILE A 836 -11.06 -17.51 19.04
N LEU A 837 -9.96 -17.41 19.80
CA LEU A 837 -9.91 -16.60 21.02
C LEU A 837 -10.12 -15.10 20.74
N GLU A 838 -9.58 -14.60 19.63
CA GLU A 838 -9.79 -13.22 19.18
C GLU A 838 -11.26 -12.94 18.82
N ASP A 839 -11.91 -13.91 18.16
CA ASP A 839 -13.32 -13.82 17.78
C ASP A 839 -14.26 -13.93 18.98
N LEU A 840 -13.94 -14.79 19.97
CA LEU A 840 -14.70 -14.90 21.22
C LEU A 840 -14.71 -13.56 21.98
N ASP A 841 -13.58 -12.86 22.02
CA ASP A 841 -13.51 -11.52 22.62
C ASP A 841 -14.40 -10.52 21.87
N THR A 842 -14.36 -10.56 20.52
CA THR A 842 -15.18 -9.70 19.67
C THR A 842 -16.67 -9.97 19.90
N PHE A 843 -17.06 -11.23 20.02
CA PHE A 843 -18.43 -11.63 20.28
C PHE A 843 -18.90 -11.25 21.70
N ALA A 844 -18.02 -11.34 22.71
CA ALA A 844 -18.32 -10.87 24.06
C ALA A 844 -18.61 -9.35 24.11
N VAL A 845 -17.83 -8.55 23.36
CA VAL A 845 -18.07 -7.10 23.20
C VAL A 845 -19.43 -6.84 22.54
N TRP A 846 -19.77 -7.60 21.49
CA TRP A 846 -21.08 -7.51 20.82
C TRP A 846 -22.25 -7.77 21.77
N LEU A 847 -22.19 -8.84 22.56
CA LEU A 847 -23.22 -9.19 23.55
C LEU A 847 -23.41 -8.06 24.58
N ALA A 848 -22.31 -7.44 25.00
CA ALA A 848 -22.34 -6.34 25.95
C ALA A 848 -22.96 -5.05 25.37
N PHE A 849 -22.74 -4.74 24.08
CA PHE A 849 -23.46 -3.65 23.41
C PHE A 849 -24.95 -3.94 23.29
N LEU A 850 -25.31 -5.14 22.82
CA LEU A 850 -26.71 -5.55 22.68
C LEU A 850 -27.47 -5.47 24.00
N HIS A 851 -26.84 -5.90 25.10
CA HIS A 851 -27.47 -5.84 26.43
C HIS A 851 -27.75 -4.42 26.90
N ASN A 852 -26.85 -3.48 26.62
CA ASN A 852 -27.01 -2.09 27.06
C ASN A 852 -27.90 -1.27 26.12
N GLN A 853 -28.11 -1.72 24.88
CA GLN A 853 -28.97 -1.08 23.89
C GLN A 853 -30.46 -1.22 24.24
N GLU A 854 -31.26 -0.19 23.96
CA GLU A 854 -32.71 -0.27 24.16
C GLU A 854 -33.34 -1.40 23.32
N LEU A 855 -34.17 -2.23 23.97
CA LEU A 855 -34.88 -3.35 23.34
C LEU A 855 -35.58 -2.94 22.03
N GLY A 856 -35.28 -3.67 20.95
CA GLY A 856 -35.87 -3.46 19.63
C GLY A 856 -35.18 -2.41 18.75
N LYS A 857 -34.18 -1.68 19.26
CA LYS A 857 -33.34 -0.79 18.44
C LYS A 857 -32.23 -1.57 17.74
N PRO A 858 -32.03 -1.39 16.41
CA PRO A 858 -30.95 -2.06 15.70
C PRO A 858 -29.57 -1.52 16.14
N MET A 859 -28.54 -2.34 15.95
CA MET A 859 -27.16 -1.89 16.03
C MET A 859 -26.87 -0.89 14.89
N GLY A 860 -26.23 0.25 15.19
CA GLY A 860 -26.07 1.37 14.26
C GLY A 860 -26.91 2.62 14.61
N THR A 861 -27.84 2.50 15.56
CA THR A 861 -28.57 3.64 16.15
C THR A 861 -28.42 3.61 17.68
N PRO A 862 -27.35 4.19 18.25
CA PRO A 862 -27.08 4.09 19.68
C PRO A 862 -28.23 4.65 20.51
N ALA A 863 -28.71 3.86 21.48
CA ALA A 863 -29.81 4.21 22.38
C ALA A 863 -29.43 3.98 23.86
N HIS A 864 -28.14 4.02 24.15
CA HIS A 864 -27.56 3.95 25.49
C HIS A 864 -26.66 5.17 25.74
N HIS A 865 -26.03 5.32 26.92
CA HIS A 865 -25.02 6.37 27.17
C HIS A 865 -23.68 6.00 26.52
N PRO A 866 -22.80 6.96 26.14
CA PRO A 866 -21.49 6.64 25.59
C PRO A 866 -20.75 5.66 26.50
N MET A 867 -20.36 4.51 25.96
CA MET A 867 -19.63 3.49 26.68
C MET A 867 -18.53 2.88 25.82
N LEU A 868 -17.42 2.63 26.50
CA LEU A 868 -16.27 1.86 26.07
C LEU A 868 -16.36 0.52 26.80
N ILE A 869 -16.45 -0.57 26.05
CA ILE A 869 -16.46 -1.93 26.60
C ILE A 869 -15.06 -2.52 26.45
N VAL A 870 -14.48 -2.96 27.57
CA VAL A 870 -13.15 -3.61 27.61
C VAL A 870 -13.23 -4.95 28.33
N THR A 871 -12.38 -5.89 27.92
CA THR A 871 -12.23 -7.19 28.57
C THR A 871 -11.42 -7.04 29.85
N ALA A 872 -11.99 -7.43 30.99
CA ALA A 872 -11.34 -7.35 32.29
C ALA A 872 -10.73 -8.68 32.72
N CYS A 873 -11.48 -9.77 32.55
CA CYS A 873 -10.95 -11.12 32.73
C CYS A 873 -11.69 -12.14 31.88
N VAL A 874 -11.02 -13.27 31.65
CA VAL A 874 -11.57 -14.44 31.00
C VAL A 874 -11.45 -15.59 31.99
N ASP A 875 -12.57 -16.25 32.28
CA ASP A 875 -12.54 -17.45 33.12
C ASP A 875 -11.98 -18.64 32.34
N LYS A 876 -11.59 -19.68 33.07
CA LYS A 876 -11.17 -20.98 32.53
C LYS A 876 -12.05 -21.43 31.35
N ILE A 877 -11.43 -21.65 30.20
CA ILE A 877 -12.04 -22.19 28.99
C ILE A 877 -11.55 -23.64 28.83
N GLU A 878 -12.48 -24.57 29.01
CA GLU A 878 -12.23 -26.00 28.86
C GLU A 878 -12.68 -26.49 27.47
N MET A 879 -11.81 -27.26 26.82
CA MET A 879 -12.09 -27.90 25.54
C MET A 879 -12.86 -29.20 25.76
N LYS A 880 -14.15 -29.24 25.39
CA LYS A 880 -14.97 -30.47 25.42
C LYS A 880 -14.59 -31.45 24.31
N ASN A 881 -14.16 -30.92 23.17
CA ASN A 881 -13.66 -31.69 22.04
C ASN A 881 -12.21 -31.29 21.76
N LYS A 882 -11.31 -32.28 21.70
CA LYS A 882 -9.86 -32.07 21.49
C LYS A 882 -9.52 -31.49 20.11
N ILE A 883 -10.44 -31.58 19.14
CA ILE A 883 -10.19 -31.19 17.75
C ILE A 883 -11.27 -30.24 17.26
N ILE A 884 -10.86 -29.03 16.90
CA ILE A 884 -11.68 -28.09 16.11
C ILE A 884 -11.31 -28.27 14.65
N ARG A 885 -12.23 -28.79 13.84
CA ARG A 885 -11.97 -29.02 12.41
C ARG A 885 -11.91 -27.71 11.61
N HIS A 886 -10.97 -27.58 10.68
CA HIS A 886 -10.87 -26.37 9.85
C HIS A 886 -11.85 -26.34 8.68
N ASP A 887 -12.56 -27.43 8.40
CA ASP A 887 -13.44 -27.58 7.23
C ASP A 887 -14.93 -27.66 7.59
N LEU A 888 -15.26 -27.44 8.87
CA LEU A 888 -16.64 -27.42 9.37
C LEU A 888 -16.98 -26.05 9.94
N ASP A 889 -18.17 -25.55 9.61
CA ASP A 889 -18.67 -24.27 10.12
C ASP A 889 -18.74 -24.28 11.65
N ILE A 890 -18.34 -23.15 12.24
CA ILE A 890 -18.40 -22.92 13.68
C ILE A 890 -19.55 -21.96 13.97
N ILE A 891 -20.40 -22.31 14.94
CA ILE A 891 -21.49 -21.47 15.42
C ILE A 891 -21.16 -21.02 16.84
N MET A 892 -21.17 -19.71 17.07
CA MET A 892 -21.00 -19.11 18.38
C MET A 892 -22.33 -18.57 18.87
N GLU A 893 -22.71 -18.95 20.08
CA GLU A 893 -23.96 -18.52 20.71
C GLU A 893 -23.66 -17.98 22.09
N GLY A 894 -24.31 -16.89 22.48
CA GLY A 894 -24.03 -16.29 23.77
C GLY A 894 -25.13 -15.37 24.26
N HIS A 895 -25.01 -15.04 25.55
CA HIS A 895 -25.87 -14.10 26.26
C HIS A 895 -25.11 -13.53 27.47
N ILE A 896 -25.58 -12.41 27.99
CA ILE A 896 -25.12 -11.86 29.26
C ILE A 896 -25.76 -12.66 30.40
N SER A 897 -24.94 -13.31 31.21
CA SER A 897 -25.36 -14.17 32.33
C SER A 897 -25.42 -13.44 33.65
N TRP A 898 -24.65 -12.36 33.82
CA TRP A 898 -24.62 -11.60 35.06
C TRP A 898 -24.24 -10.14 34.80
N VAL A 899 -24.83 -9.23 35.57
CA VAL A 899 -24.58 -7.78 35.46
C VAL A 899 -24.28 -7.20 36.84
N GLY A 900 -23.12 -6.57 36.95
CA GLY A 900 -22.73 -5.76 38.10
C GLY A 900 -23.09 -4.28 37.91
N LYS A 901 -22.43 -3.40 38.67
CA LYS A 901 -22.61 -1.94 38.48
C LYS A 901 -22.08 -1.50 37.12
N SER A 902 -20.82 -1.81 36.83
CA SER A 902 -20.13 -1.47 35.57
C SER A 902 -19.51 -2.68 34.88
N SER A 903 -19.72 -3.88 35.42
CA SER A 903 -19.22 -5.13 34.87
C SER A 903 -20.36 -5.99 34.31
N LEU A 904 -20.04 -6.84 33.33
CA LEU A 904 -20.95 -7.78 32.65
C LEU A 904 -20.24 -9.11 32.50
N GLU A 905 -20.93 -10.23 32.73
CA GLU A 905 -20.43 -11.56 32.36
C GLU A 905 -21.12 -12.01 31.08
N ALA A 906 -20.34 -12.20 30.02
CA ALA A 906 -20.78 -12.78 28.75
C ALA A 906 -20.46 -14.28 28.75
N THR A 907 -21.50 -15.13 28.73
CA THR A 907 -21.37 -16.58 28.60
C THR A 907 -21.59 -16.99 27.15
N MET A 908 -20.61 -17.68 26.58
CA MET A 908 -20.59 -18.08 25.18
C MET A 908 -20.35 -19.59 25.03
N ARG A 909 -21.01 -20.19 24.05
CA ARG A 909 -20.84 -21.59 23.66
C ARG A 909 -20.44 -21.64 22.19
N LEU A 910 -19.42 -22.43 21.89
CA LEU A 910 -18.93 -22.63 20.53
C LEU A 910 -19.25 -24.06 20.11
N ARG A 911 -19.92 -24.22 18.97
CA ARG A 911 -20.40 -25.51 18.45
C ARG A 911 -19.93 -25.71 17.01
N GLN A 912 -19.64 -26.96 16.63
CA GLN A 912 -19.27 -27.31 15.26
C GLN A 912 -20.33 -28.16 14.57
N LYS A 913 -20.66 -27.79 13.33
CA LYS A 913 -21.66 -28.46 12.51
C LYS A 913 -21.02 -29.58 11.69
N TYR A 914 -21.26 -30.83 12.06
CA TYR A 914 -20.76 -32.02 11.36
C TYR A 914 -21.72 -32.51 10.25
N SER A 915 -23.02 -32.28 10.41
CA SER A 915 -24.05 -32.50 9.39
C SER A 915 -25.23 -31.55 9.62
N GLU A 916 -26.26 -31.55 8.76
CA GLU A 916 -27.44 -30.67 8.96
C GLU A 916 -28.11 -30.83 10.33
N ASN A 917 -28.02 -32.02 10.94
CA ASN A 917 -28.64 -32.33 12.23
C ASN A 917 -27.63 -32.69 13.35
N ASP A 918 -26.32 -32.67 13.09
CA ASP A 918 -25.28 -32.98 14.09
C ASP A 918 -24.46 -31.73 14.42
N LEU A 919 -24.78 -31.11 15.56
CA LEU A 919 -24.13 -29.92 16.09
C LEU A 919 -23.51 -30.25 17.45
N ARG A 920 -22.19 -30.22 17.54
CA ARG A 920 -21.45 -30.67 18.73
C ARG A 920 -20.82 -29.50 19.49
N ASP A 921 -20.93 -29.50 20.81
CA ASP A 921 -20.25 -28.52 21.65
C ASP A 921 -18.72 -28.73 21.61
N VAL A 922 -17.99 -27.63 21.40
CA VAL A 922 -16.53 -27.61 21.37
C VAL A 922 -15.97 -27.03 22.67
N LEU A 923 -16.45 -25.85 23.07
CA LEU A 923 -16.01 -25.18 24.29
C LEU A 923 -17.12 -24.29 24.87
N THR A 924 -16.96 -23.94 26.13
CA THR A 924 -17.74 -22.88 26.80
C THR A 924 -16.78 -21.86 27.35
N ALA A 925 -17.04 -20.57 27.09
CA ALA A 925 -16.19 -19.48 27.53
C ALA A 925 -17.00 -18.44 28.30
N LYS A 926 -16.41 -17.85 29.34
CA LYS A 926 -17.02 -16.76 30.10
C LYS A 926 -16.06 -15.58 30.18
N PHE A 927 -16.53 -14.44 29.69
CA PHE A 927 -15.75 -13.21 29.61
C PHE A 927 -16.39 -12.19 30.53
N VAL A 928 -15.61 -11.53 31.38
CA VAL A 928 -16.08 -10.38 32.14
C VAL A 928 -15.64 -9.10 31.45
N MET A 929 -16.64 -8.34 31.05
CA MET A 929 -16.50 -7.05 30.38
C MET A 929 -16.72 -5.93 31.38
N VAL A 930 -16.07 -4.80 31.18
CA VAL A 930 -16.25 -3.58 31.98
C VAL A 930 -16.59 -2.42 31.08
N SER A 931 -17.61 -1.67 31.47
CA SER A 931 -18.09 -0.48 30.79
C SER A 931 -17.49 0.77 31.41
N GLN A 932 -16.87 1.59 30.57
CA GLN A 932 -16.20 2.84 30.93
C GLN A 932 -16.70 3.99 30.07
N ASP A 933 -16.59 5.21 30.57
CA ASP A 933 -16.86 6.40 29.77
C ASP A 933 -15.71 6.62 28.78
N PRO A 934 -15.96 6.82 27.48
CA PRO A 934 -14.89 6.98 26.48
C PRO A 934 -13.97 8.17 26.75
N LYS A 935 -14.51 9.27 27.30
CA LYS A 935 -13.78 10.54 27.55
C LYS A 935 -13.08 10.50 28.91
N THR A 936 -13.79 10.13 29.98
CA THR A 936 -13.27 10.20 31.36
C THR A 936 -12.63 8.92 31.87
N ARG A 937 -12.82 7.78 31.18
CA ARG A 937 -12.38 6.43 31.59
C ARG A 937 -12.94 5.95 32.92
N LYS A 938 -13.91 6.67 33.50
CA LYS A 938 -14.60 6.26 34.74
C LYS A 938 -15.61 5.18 34.44
N ALA A 939 -15.86 4.31 35.43
CA ALA A 939 -16.83 3.23 35.32
C ALA A 939 -18.25 3.77 35.02
N VAL A 940 -18.88 3.24 33.97
CA VAL A 940 -20.26 3.57 33.56
C VAL A 940 -21.20 2.47 34.00
N ARG A 941 -22.42 2.85 34.40
CA ARG A 941 -23.42 1.89 34.86
C ARG A 941 -24.02 1.11 33.69
N ASN A 942 -24.08 -0.21 33.82
CA ASN A 942 -24.76 -1.07 32.85
C ASN A 942 -26.26 -1.17 33.12
N THR A 943 -27.01 -1.52 32.07
CA THR A 943 -28.43 -1.85 32.17
C THR A 943 -28.65 -3.06 33.08
N PRO A 944 -29.42 -2.94 34.18
CA PRO A 944 -29.65 -4.04 35.10
C PRO A 944 -30.32 -5.23 34.42
N LEU A 945 -30.08 -6.43 34.95
CA LEU A 945 -30.62 -7.66 34.41
C LEU A 945 -31.99 -7.96 35.05
N LEU A 946 -33.01 -8.21 34.22
CA LEU A 946 -34.37 -8.52 34.64
C LEU A 946 -34.54 -10.04 34.74
N LEU A 947 -34.85 -10.54 35.95
CA LEU A 947 -34.96 -11.96 36.26
C LEU A 947 -36.43 -12.41 36.30
N GLU A 948 -37.02 -12.70 35.14
CA GLU A 948 -38.45 -13.09 35.06
C GLU A 948 -38.65 -14.60 35.22
N THR A 949 -37.78 -15.41 34.62
CA THR A 949 -37.90 -16.87 34.62
C THR A 949 -37.01 -17.53 35.68
N GLU A 950 -37.35 -18.76 36.10
CA GLU A 950 -36.47 -19.55 36.96
C GLU A 950 -35.12 -19.87 36.30
N GLU A 951 -35.09 -19.94 34.95
CA GLU A 951 -33.87 -20.10 34.19
C GLU A 951 -32.96 -18.86 34.31
N ASP A 952 -33.53 -17.65 34.23
CA ASP A 952 -32.78 -16.39 34.40
C ASP A 952 -32.17 -16.29 35.80
N LYS A 953 -32.94 -16.65 36.83
CA LYS A 953 -32.46 -16.68 38.23
C LYS A 953 -31.29 -17.64 38.40
N GLU A 954 -31.35 -18.83 37.79
CA GLU A 954 -30.28 -19.81 37.86
C GLU A 954 -29.04 -19.40 37.05
N ILE A 955 -29.22 -18.75 35.90
CA ILE A 955 -28.10 -18.13 35.14
C ILE A 955 -27.39 -17.09 36.02
N PHE A 956 -28.15 -16.19 36.64
CA PHE A 956 -27.62 -15.13 37.50
C PHE A 956 -26.90 -15.69 38.74
N ARG A 957 -27.50 -16.67 39.43
CA ARG A 957 -26.90 -17.34 40.60
C ARG A 957 -25.55 -17.98 40.25
N ARG A 958 -25.44 -18.62 39.08
CA ARG A 958 -24.17 -19.18 38.59
C ARG A 958 -23.11 -18.10 38.34
N GLY A 959 -23.52 -16.93 37.86
CA GLY A 959 -22.64 -15.77 37.71
C GLY A 959 -22.15 -15.22 39.06
N GLU A 960 -23.01 -15.18 40.08
CA GLU A 960 -22.60 -14.77 41.45
C GLU A 960 -21.60 -15.74 42.08
N VAL A 961 -21.82 -17.04 41.91
CA VAL A 961 -20.86 -18.07 42.36
C VAL A 961 -19.52 -17.88 41.65
N ALA A 962 -19.53 -17.70 40.32
CA ALA A 962 -18.31 -17.47 39.55
C ALA A 962 -17.55 -16.21 39.99
N LYS A 963 -18.27 -15.12 40.30
CA LYS A 963 -17.69 -13.90 40.89
C LYS A 963 -17.02 -14.19 42.24
N ASN A 964 -17.69 -14.88 43.15
CA ASN A 964 -17.13 -15.21 44.46
C ASN A 964 -15.90 -16.12 44.36
N SER A 965 -15.92 -17.09 43.44
CA SER A 965 -14.77 -17.94 43.15
C SER A 965 -13.56 -17.15 42.62
N ARG A 966 -13.77 -16.12 41.79
CA ARG A 966 -12.69 -15.23 41.33
C ARG A 966 -12.02 -14.49 42.48
N ILE A 967 -12.82 -13.94 43.41
CA ILE A 967 -12.33 -13.23 44.60
C ILE A 967 -11.51 -14.18 45.50
N ALA A 968 -12.05 -15.37 45.79
CA ALA A 968 -11.38 -16.37 46.63
C ALA A 968 -10.04 -16.85 46.04
N ARG A 969 -9.98 -17.00 44.70
CA ARG A 969 -8.75 -17.39 44.01
C ARG A 969 -7.68 -16.29 44.05
N GLU A 970 -8.08 -15.03 43.93
CA GLU A 970 -7.15 -13.90 44.04
C GLU A 970 -6.58 -13.75 45.47
N SER A 971 -7.39 -14.05 46.50
CA SER A 971 -6.89 -14.08 47.89
C SER A 971 -5.93 -15.23 48.16
N ASN A 972 -6.05 -16.35 47.44
CA ASN A 972 -5.23 -17.55 47.62
C ASN A 972 -4.01 -17.64 46.68
N SER A 973 -3.69 -16.55 45.94
CA SER A 973 -2.52 -16.51 45.06
C SER A 973 -1.21 -16.67 45.81
N LEU A 974 -0.27 -17.46 45.26
CA LEU A 974 1.08 -17.64 45.81
C LEU A 974 1.93 -16.35 45.84
N LEU A 975 1.47 -15.28 45.19
CA LEU A 975 2.06 -13.95 45.29
C LEU A 975 1.62 -13.19 46.56
N ARG A 976 0.57 -13.66 47.26
CA ARG A 976 0.02 -13.07 48.49
C ARG A 976 0.11 -14.00 49.69
N THR A 977 -0.01 -15.31 49.48
CA THR A 977 0.03 -16.33 50.54
C THR A 977 1.24 -17.23 50.38
N LEU A 978 1.77 -17.73 51.50
CA LEU A 978 2.91 -18.63 51.50
C LEU A 978 2.52 -20.02 50.95
N PRO A 979 3.44 -20.76 50.29
CA PRO A 979 3.22 -22.15 49.92
C PRO A 979 2.93 -23.02 51.14
N THR A 980 2.07 -24.03 50.97
CA THR A 980 1.73 -24.99 52.04
C THR A 980 2.94 -25.86 52.40
N ASN A 981 2.90 -26.53 53.56
CA ASN A 981 4.01 -27.40 53.99
C ASN A 981 4.27 -28.54 52.99
N GLU A 982 3.21 -29.07 52.38
CA GLU A 982 3.29 -30.08 51.32
C GLU A 982 4.00 -29.53 50.08
N GLU A 983 3.60 -28.35 49.60
CA GLU A 983 4.21 -27.70 48.43
C GLU A 983 5.69 -27.38 48.65
N ARG A 984 6.07 -26.97 49.87
CA ARG A 984 7.48 -26.77 50.24
C ARG A 984 8.27 -28.08 50.21
N ALA A 985 7.67 -29.18 50.69
CA ALA A 985 8.30 -30.49 50.64
C ALA A 985 8.56 -30.94 49.19
N ILE A 986 7.64 -30.65 48.26
CA ILE A 986 7.83 -30.92 46.82
C ILE A 986 9.00 -30.14 46.24
N LEU A 987 9.13 -28.84 46.53
CA LEU A 987 10.27 -28.05 46.08
C LEU A 987 11.59 -28.60 46.64
N HIS A 988 11.61 -29.00 47.91
CA HIS A 988 12.78 -29.60 48.53
C HIS A 988 13.15 -30.94 47.89
N HIS A 989 12.15 -31.78 47.60
CA HIS A 989 12.37 -33.06 46.92
C HIS A 989 12.90 -32.88 45.47
N LEU A 990 12.39 -31.89 44.73
CA LEU A 990 12.94 -31.53 43.41
C LEU A 990 14.38 -31.04 43.50
N PHE A 991 14.73 -30.31 44.56
CA PHE A 991 16.09 -29.89 44.82
C PHE A 991 17.02 -31.09 45.08
N LEU A 992 16.61 -32.03 45.94
CA LEU A 992 17.39 -33.25 46.24
C LEU A 992 17.64 -34.09 44.98
N LYS A 993 16.67 -34.22 44.09
CA LYS A 993 16.82 -34.93 42.79
C LYS A 993 17.88 -34.35 41.85
N THR A 994 18.30 -33.12 42.08
CA THR A 994 19.34 -32.46 41.29
C THR A 994 20.73 -32.55 41.91
N ILE A 995 20.88 -33.20 43.06
CA ILE A 995 22.15 -33.40 43.75
C ILE A 995 22.55 -34.88 43.61
N LYS A 996 23.84 -35.16 43.41
CA LYS A 996 24.34 -36.55 43.39
C LYS A 996 24.45 -37.07 44.82
N GLU A 997 23.97 -38.29 45.07
CA GLU A 997 23.91 -38.90 46.41
C GLU A 997 25.29 -38.99 47.12
N ASP A 998 26.39 -39.03 46.36
CA ASP A 998 27.77 -39.16 46.87
C ASP A 998 28.58 -37.84 46.92
N SER A 999 27.96 -36.68 46.70
CA SER A 999 28.66 -35.39 46.67
C SER A 999 28.40 -34.57 47.94
N HIS A 1000 29.47 -34.12 48.60
CA HIS A 1000 29.41 -33.11 49.67
C HIS A 1000 29.29 -31.67 49.12
N THR A 1001 28.93 -31.50 47.84
CA THR A 1001 28.85 -30.19 47.18
C THR A 1001 27.41 -29.87 46.76
N PHE A 1002 26.97 -28.61 46.92
CA PHE A 1002 25.64 -28.15 46.48
C PHE A 1002 25.55 -27.96 44.95
N GLN A 1003 26.38 -28.65 44.17
CA GLN A 1003 26.41 -28.51 42.72
C GLN A 1003 25.27 -29.31 42.10
N ARG A 1004 24.36 -28.59 41.44
CA ARG A 1004 23.15 -29.17 40.85
C ARG A 1004 23.41 -29.68 39.43
N HIS A 1005 22.94 -30.88 39.13
CA HIS A 1005 22.96 -31.52 37.81
C HIS A 1005 21.53 -31.94 37.40
N LEU A 1006 21.21 -31.84 36.12
CA LEU A 1006 19.92 -32.32 35.59
C LEU A 1006 19.98 -33.83 35.34
N PRO A 1007 18.97 -34.61 35.79
CA PRO A 1007 18.80 -35.98 35.36
C PRO A 1007 18.44 -36.08 33.85
N PRO A 1008 18.59 -37.24 33.22
CA PRO A 1008 18.16 -37.46 31.83
C PRO A 1008 16.65 -37.15 31.66
N ASN A 1009 16.26 -36.61 30.50
CA ASN A 1009 14.88 -36.19 30.19
C ASN A 1009 14.32 -35.07 31.10
N HIS A 1010 15.19 -34.21 31.65
CA HIS A 1010 14.81 -33.01 32.40
C HIS A 1010 15.40 -31.76 31.75
N ILE A 1011 14.74 -30.62 31.95
CA ILE A 1011 15.19 -29.31 31.47
C ILE A 1011 15.10 -28.27 32.58
N TRP A 1012 16.04 -27.33 32.64
CA TRP A 1012 15.88 -26.19 33.54
C TRP A 1012 14.74 -25.30 33.05
N MET A 1013 13.91 -24.79 33.97
CA MET A 1013 12.86 -23.82 33.61
C MET A 1013 13.42 -22.56 32.91
N GLN A 1014 14.69 -22.22 33.15
CA GLN A 1014 15.38 -21.11 32.48
C GLN A 1014 15.63 -21.35 31.00
N ASP A 1015 15.84 -22.61 30.61
CA ASP A 1015 16.09 -23.02 29.23
C ASP A 1015 14.77 -23.30 28.50
N ALA A 1016 13.65 -23.45 29.24
CA ALA A 1016 12.30 -23.61 28.72
C ALA A 1016 11.56 -22.27 28.47
N LYS A 1017 12.30 -21.22 28.05
CA LYS A 1017 11.79 -19.86 27.86
C LYS A 1017 11.84 -19.46 26.38
N LEU A 1018 10.77 -18.84 25.90
CA LEU A 1018 10.69 -18.23 24.58
C LEU A 1018 10.25 -16.77 24.73
N LYS A 1019 10.93 -15.85 24.05
CA LYS A 1019 10.58 -14.43 24.04
C LYS A 1019 10.15 -14.01 22.66
N ASN A 1020 9.07 -13.24 22.59
CA ASN A 1020 8.56 -12.64 21.37
C ASN A 1020 8.31 -11.16 21.60
N SER A 1021 8.61 -10.32 20.61
CA SER A 1021 8.37 -8.88 20.67
C SER A 1021 7.48 -8.45 19.52
N VAL A 1022 6.44 -7.69 19.84
CA VAL A 1022 5.41 -7.29 18.88
C VAL A 1022 5.15 -5.80 19.03
N ILE A 1023 5.25 -5.06 17.94
CA ILE A 1023 4.84 -3.66 17.91
C ILE A 1023 3.31 -3.59 17.72
N CYS A 1024 2.70 -2.76 18.54
CA CYS A 1024 1.27 -2.52 18.60
C CYS A 1024 0.84 -1.47 17.57
N PHE A 1025 0.61 -1.87 16.32
CA PHE A 1025 0.16 -0.98 15.24
C PHE A 1025 -1.34 -0.63 15.30
N PRO A 1026 -1.78 0.49 14.69
CA PRO A 1026 -3.19 0.88 14.65
C PRO A 1026 -4.13 -0.18 14.07
N VAL A 1027 -3.69 -1.00 13.11
CA VAL A 1027 -4.51 -2.11 12.55
C VAL A 1027 -4.93 -3.12 13.63
N LYS A 1028 -4.19 -3.20 14.74
CA LYS A 1028 -4.44 -4.08 15.89
C LYS A 1028 -5.24 -3.40 17.01
N GLN A 1029 -5.76 -2.20 16.76
CA GLN A 1029 -6.56 -1.45 17.72
C GLN A 1029 -8.00 -1.94 17.77
N ASN A 1030 -8.62 -1.80 18.93
CA ASN A 1030 -10.05 -1.94 19.16
C ASN A 1030 -10.80 -0.69 18.64
N LEU A 1031 -12.13 -0.72 18.73
CA LEU A 1031 -13.06 0.37 18.38
C LEU A 1031 -12.71 1.77 18.96
N TYR A 1032 -11.75 1.84 19.89
CA TYR A 1032 -11.47 3.00 20.73
C TYR A 1032 -9.98 3.37 20.80
N GLY A 1033 -9.18 2.91 19.84
CA GLY A 1033 -7.78 3.30 19.68
C GLY A 1033 -6.81 2.69 20.71
N LYS A 1034 -7.16 1.57 21.33
CA LYS A 1034 -6.27 0.78 22.22
C LYS A 1034 -6.07 -0.62 21.67
N ILE A 1035 -5.04 -1.33 22.08
CA ILE A 1035 -4.82 -2.69 21.59
C ILE A 1035 -5.89 -3.63 22.15
N PHE A 1036 -6.45 -4.42 21.23
CA PHE A 1036 -7.58 -5.30 21.49
C PHE A 1036 -7.21 -6.47 22.42
N GLY A 1037 -8.09 -6.83 23.36
CA GLY A 1037 -7.88 -7.94 24.30
C GLY A 1037 -7.71 -9.27 23.57
N GLY A 1038 -8.55 -9.52 22.56
CA GLY A 1038 -8.45 -10.67 21.67
C GLY A 1038 -7.11 -10.79 20.96
N PHE A 1039 -6.52 -9.67 20.52
CA PHE A 1039 -5.21 -9.68 19.89
C PHE A 1039 -4.10 -10.10 20.87
N LEU A 1040 -4.15 -9.60 22.11
CA LEU A 1040 -3.19 -9.99 23.15
C LEU A 1040 -3.29 -11.48 23.47
N MET A 1041 -4.51 -12.02 23.59
CA MET A 1041 -4.74 -13.44 23.82
C MET A 1041 -4.20 -14.31 22.68
N ARG A 1042 -4.45 -13.90 21.42
CA ARG A 1042 -3.92 -14.60 20.25
C ARG A 1042 -2.40 -14.61 20.23
N ALA A 1043 -1.77 -13.45 20.41
CA ALA A 1043 -0.32 -13.32 20.36
C ALA A 1043 0.36 -14.11 21.50
N ALA A 1044 -0.24 -14.09 22.70
CA ALA A 1044 0.21 -14.89 23.83
C ALA A 1044 0.05 -16.39 23.58
N PHE A 1045 -1.09 -16.82 23.04
CA PHE A 1045 -1.36 -18.22 22.70
C PHE A 1045 -0.37 -18.75 21.67
N GLU A 1046 -0.12 -18.01 20.59
CA GLU A 1046 0.81 -18.41 19.53
C GLU A 1046 2.26 -18.50 20.05
N THR A 1047 2.64 -17.59 20.93
CA THR A 1047 3.96 -17.62 21.59
C THR A 1047 4.06 -18.81 22.56
N ALA A 1048 2.99 -19.11 23.31
CA ALA A 1048 2.94 -20.26 24.20
C ALA A 1048 3.03 -21.58 23.43
N TRP A 1049 2.24 -21.70 22.36
CA TRP A 1049 2.22 -22.88 21.50
C TRP A 1049 3.60 -23.13 20.88
N ALA A 1050 4.27 -22.08 20.38
CA ALA A 1050 5.61 -22.19 19.82
C ALA A 1050 6.63 -22.68 20.87
N ASN A 1051 6.55 -22.18 22.11
CA ASN A 1051 7.42 -22.63 23.20
C ASN A 1051 7.15 -24.10 23.55
N SER A 1052 5.88 -24.48 23.75
CA SER A 1052 5.50 -25.87 24.05
C SER A 1052 5.88 -26.84 22.93
N ALA A 1053 5.77 -26.42 21.66
CA ALA A 1053 6.20 -27.21 20.51
C ALA A 1053 7.72 -27.41 20.49
N MET A 1054 8.49 -26.36 20.80
CA MET A 1054 9.94 -26.42 20.90
C MET A 1054 10.42 -27.37 22.01
N ILE A 1055 9.77 -27.34 23.18
CA ILE A 1055 10.13 -28.18 24.33
C ILE A 1055 9.72 -29.64 24.15
N SER A 1056 8.51 -29.89 23.66
CA SER A 1056 8.02 -31.25 23.42
C SER A 1056 8.58 -31.89 22.15
N LYS A 1057 9.20 -31.10 21.26
CA LYS A 1057 9.60 -31.52 19.90
C LYS A 1057 8.44 -32.16 19.11
N SER A 1058 7.22 -31.76 19.43
CA SER A 1058 5.98 -32.29 18.87
C SER A 1058 5.00 -31.15 18.60
N ARG A 1059 3.78 -31.48 18.18
CA ARG A 1059 2.73 -30.49 17.91
C ARG A 1059 1.69 -30.50 19.01
N PRO A 1060 1.89 -29.72 20.08
CA PRO A 1060 0.94 -29.69 21.18
C PRO A 1060 -0.43 -29.19 20.72
N HIS A 1061 -1.48 -29.73 21.33
CA HIS A 1061 -2.83 -29.19 21.21
C HIS A 1061 -3.28 -28.59 22.54
N ILE A 1062 -4.13 -27.58 22.45
CA ILE A 1062 -4.67 -26.89 23.62
C ILE A 1062 -5.71 -27.78 24.30
N LEU A 1063 -5.59 -27.93 25.60
CA LEU A 1063 -6.59 -28.58 26.44
C LEU A 1063 -7.43 -27.55 27.20
N GLU A 1064 -6.75 -26.52 27.67
CA GLU A 1064 -7.34 -25.56 28.58
C GLU A 1064 -6.66 -24.20 28.47
N VAL A 1065 -7.48 -23.15 28.45
CA VAL A 1065 -7.03 -21.79 28.71
C VAL A 1065 -7.42 -21.45 30.13
N ASP A 1066 -6.41 -21.21 30.96
CA ASP A 1066 -6.62 -20.81 32.36
C ASP A 1066 -7.09 -19.36 32.45
N ASN A 1067 -7.43 -18.93 33.66
CA ASN A 1067 -7.97 -17.60 33.89
C ASN A 1067 -6.99 -16.48 33.47
N ILE A 1068 -7.45 -15.58 32.60
CA ILE A 1068 -6.68 -14.44 32.10
C ILE A 1068 -7.17 -13.17 32.81
N ILE A 1069 -6.25 -12.35 33.30
CA ILE A 1069 -6.57 -11.08 33.98
C ILE A 1069 -5.88 -9.94 33.23
N PHE A 1070 -6.68 -8.96 32.80
CA PHE A 1070 -6.19 -7.75 32.14
C PHE A 1070 -5.95 -6.64 33.17
N ARG A 1071 -4.68 -6.41 33.54
CA ARG A 1071 -4.33 -5.47 34.62
C ARG A 1071 -4.21 -4.03 34.13
N ASN A 1072 -3.64 -3.83 32.94
CA ASN A 1072 -3.37 -2.51 32.38
C ASN A 1072 -3.72 -2.49 30.88
N PRO A 1073 -4.29 -1.38 30.38
CA PRO A 1073 -4.51 -1.20 28.94
C PRO A 1073 -3.18 -1.10 28.19
N VAL A 1074 -3.18 -1.53 26.93
CA VAL A 1074 -2.01 -1.46 26.05
C VAL A 1074 -2.26 -0.40 24.97
N GLU A 1075 -1.35 0.56 24.87
CA GLU A 1075 -1.45 1.68 23.94
C GLU A 1075 -0.96 1.30 22.54
N VAL A 1076 -1.52 1.95 21.53
CA VAL A 1076 -0.99 1.88 20.16
C VAL A 1076 0.38 2.56 20.12
N GLY A 1077 1.33 1.96 19.42
CA GLY A 1077 2.73 2.38 19.37
C GLY A 1077 3.61 1.82 20.50
N SER A 1078 3.04 1.17 21.52
CA SER A 1078 3.82 0.48 22.54
C SER A 1078 4.52 -0.77 22.00
N LEU A 1079 5.66 -1.12 22.60
CA LEU A 1079 6.35 -2.37 22.35
C LEU A 1079 5.86 -3.44 23.33
N LEU A 1080 5.18 -4.47 22.82
CA LEU A 1080 4.71 -5.61 23.61
C LEU A 1080 5.78 -6.70 23.65
N LEU A 1081 6.25 -7.06 24.83
CA LEU A 1081 7.19 -8.16 25.06
C LEU A 1081 6.45 -9.34 25.70
N LEU A 1082 6.33 -10.44 24.97
CA LEU A 1082 5.71 -11.68 25.42
C LEU A 1082 6.81 -12.64 25.87
N ASN A 1083 6.83 -12.95 27.17
CA ASN A 1083 7.78 -13.89 27.76
C ASN A 1083 7.05 -15.20 28.09
N SER A 1084 7.16 -16.19 27.21
CA SER A 1084 6.62 -17.53 27.43
C SER A 1084 7.60 -18.42 28.19
N ARG A 1085 7.08 -19.23 29.12
CA ARG A 1085 7.85 -20.16 29.96
C ARG A 1085 7.02 -21.43 30.22
N VAL A 1086 7.56 -22.60 29.95
CA VAL A 1086 6.94 -23.85 30.42
C VAL A 1086 7.25 -23.99 31.90
N CYS A 1087 6.24 -23.84 32.76
CA CYS A 1087 6.41 -23.77 34.21
C CYS A 1087 6.24 -25.12 34.90
N TYR A 1088 5.43 -26.02 34.34
CA TYR A 1088 5.20 -27.36 34.88
C TYR A 1088 4.97 -28.36 33.75
N SER A 1089 5.40 -29.60 33.94
CA SER A 1089 5.24 -30.66 32.95
C SER A 1089 5.11 -32.03 33.62
N THR A 1090 4.14 -32.84 33.20
CA THR A 1090 3.93 -34.20 33.71
C THR A 1090 3.35 -35.09 32.63
N GLY A 1091 3.96 -36.26 32.37
CA GLY A 1091 3.60 -37.11 31.24
C GLY A 1091 3.70 -36.33 29.91
N ASN A 1092 2.58 -36.22 29.19
CA ASN A 1092 2.47 -35.46 27.93
C ASN A 1092 1.94 -34.04 28.13
N LEU A 1093 1.64 -33.64 29.38
CA LEU A 1093 1.06 -32.35 29.72
C LEU A 1093 2.13 -31.30 29.99
N MET A 1094 1.90 -30.10 29.48
CA MET A 1094 2.75 -28.92 29.69
C MET A 1094 1.88 -27.74 30.09
N GLN A 1095 2.17 -27.17 31.27
CA GLN A 1095 1.65 -25.87 31.66
C GLN A 1095 2.61 -24.77 31.21
N THR A 1096 2.11 -23.82 30.44
CA THR A 1096 2.89 -22.72 29.88
C THR A 1096 2.32 -21.38 30.31
N SER A 1097 3.14 -20.58 30.98
CA SER A 1097 2.85 -19.20 31.35
C SER A 1097 3.40 -18.24 30.31
N VAL A 1098 2.67 -17.16 30.01
CA VAL A 1098 3.14 -16.06 29.17
C VAL A 1098 2.90 -14.74 29.88
N ASP A 1099 3.98 -14.02 30.18
CA ASP A 1099 3.91 -12.66 30.73
C ASP A 1099 4.00 -11.64 29.60
N ALA A 1100 3.00 -10.77 29.49
CA ALA A 1100 2.99 -9.66 28.55
C ALA A 1100 3.43 -8.36 29.23
N HIS A 1101 4.57 -7.84 28.82
CA HIS A 1101 5.10 -6.56 29.28
C HIS A 1101 4.92 -5.50 28.21
N VAL A 1102 4.43 -4.33 28.61
CA VAL A 1102 4.47 -3.13 27.77
C VAL A 1102 5.73 -2.37 28.12
N PHE A 1103 6.59 -2.21 27.13
CA PHE A 1103 7.80 -1.41 27.22
C PHE A 1103 7.50 0.01 26.74
N ASP A 1104 7.64 0.98 27.65
CA ASP A 1104 7.54 2.40 27.32
C ASP A 1104 8.88 2.86 26.71
N ILE A 1105 8.84 3.23 25.44
CA ILE A 1105 10.02 3.67 24.67
C ILE A 1105 10.61 4.96 25.24
N LYS A 1106 9.78 5.82 25.87
CA LYS A 1106 10.21 7.11 26.40
C LYS A 1106 10.90 6.98 27.76
N THR A 1107 10.43 6.08 28.63
CA THR A 1107 10.98 5.93 29.98
C THR A 1107 11.97 4.76 30.12
N GLY A 1108 11.91 3.78 29.21
CA GLY A 1108 12.70 2.55 29.30
C GLY A 1108 12.13 1.52 30.28
N ASP A 1109 10.96 1.79 30.88
CA ASP A 1109 10.33 0.88 31.85
C ASP A 1109 9.48 -0.19 31.16
N ALA A 1110 9.57 -1.43 31.66
CA ALA A 1110 8.70 -2.53 31.26
C ALA A 1110 7.67 -2.84 32.36
N LYS A 1111 6.38 -2.67 32.07
CA LYS A 1111 5.29 -2.97 33.01
C LYS A 1111 4.53 -4.21 32.58
N ILE A 1112 4.31 -5.14 33.52
CA ILE A 1112 3.47 -6.32 33.29
C ILE A 1112 2.02 -5.86 33.13
N THR A 1113 1.40 -6.27 32.03
CA THR A 1113 0.01 -5.93 31.70
C THR A 1113 -0.91 -7.11 31.89
N ASN A 1114 -0.47 -8.31 31.48
CA ASN A 1114 -1.26 -9.52 31.46
C ASN A 1114 -0.36 -10.72 31.72
N THR A 1115 -0.89 -11.73 32.40
CA THR A 1115 -0.28 -13.07 32.48
C THR A 1115 -1.30 -14.06 31.94
N PHE A 1116 -0.86 -14.89 31.00
CA PHE A 1116 -1.67 -15.91 30.34
C PHE A 1116 -1.15 -17.28 30.76
N GLN A 1117 -2.05 -18.21 31.00
CA GLN A 1117 -1.73 -19.57 31.40
C GLN A 1117 -2.43 -20.52 30.43
N PHE A 1118 -1.69 -21.46 29.86
CA PHE A 1118 -2.18 -22.39 28.86
C PHE A 1118 -1.71 -23.80 29.18
N THR A 1119 -2.64 -24.77 29.13
CA THR A 1119 -2.33 -26.18 29.29
C THR A 1119 -2.34 -26.88 27.94
N PHE A 1120 -1.18 -27.41 27.55
CA PHE A 1120 -1.00 -28.13 26.30
C PHE A 1120 -0.77 -29.63 26.54
N GLU A 1121 -1.24 -30.46 25.62
CA GLU A 1121 -0.94 -31.89 25.55
C GLU A 1121 -0.14 -32.16 24.27
N ALA A 1122 1.03 -32.77 24.44
CA ALA A 1122 1.83 -33.30 23.33
C ALA A 1122 1.14 -34.54 22.72
N ASP A 1123 1.31 -34.77 21.42
CA ASP A 1123 0.81 -36.00 20.77
C ASP A 1123 1.63 -37.23 21.26
N ASP A 1124 1.02 -38.42 21.26
CA ASP A 1124 1.42 -39.65 21.99
C ASP A 1124 2.82 -40.28 21.69
N ASP A 1125 3.71 -39.59 20.98
CA ASP A 1125 5.10 -40.01 20.71
C ASP A 1125 6.18 -39.13 21.38
N GLY A 1126 5.80 -38.02 22.03
CA GLY A 1126 6.73 -37.07 22.64
C GLY A 1126 6.97 -37.30 24.13
N LYS A 1127 8.16 -37.77 24.53
CA LYS A 1127 8.61 -37.64 25.93
C LYS A 1127 8.85 -36.16 26.22
N VAL A 1128 7.86 -35.48 26.79
CA VAL A 1128 8.03 -34.10 27.27
C VAL A 1128 9.09 -34.11 28.38
N PRO A 1129 10.15 -33.29 28.27
CA PRO A 1129 11.14 -33.18 29.34
C PRO A 1129 10.52 -32.61 30.62
N ILE A 1130 10.87 -33.19 31.77
CA ILE A 1130 10.39 -32.69 33.06
C ILE A 1130 11.09 -31.36 33.39
N VAL A 1131 10.31 -30.30 33.54
CA VAL A 1131 10.79 -28.97 33.92
C VAL A 1131 11.24 -28.96 35.38
N ILE A 1132 12.45 -28.48 35.64
CA ILE A 1132 13.00 -28.35 37.00
C ILE A 1132 13.27 -26.87 37.33
N PRO A 1133 12.77 -26.37 38.49
CA PRO A 1133 13.04 -25.02 38.94
C PRO A 1133 14.49 -24.85 39.43
N ARG A 1134 15.14 -23.76 39.02
CA ARG A 1134 16.51 -23.43 39.43
C ARG A 1134 16.54 -22.44 40.58
N THR A 1135 15.69 -21.42 40.52
CA THR A 1135 15.58 -20.35 41.52
C THR A 1135 14.32 -20.51 42.38
N TYR A 1136 14.22 -19.74 43.47
CA TYR A 1136 12.98 -19.68 44.26
C TYR A 1136 11.80 -19.17 43.43
N GLU A 1137 12.02 -18.17 42.57
CA GLU A 1137 11.02 -17.66 41.63
C GLU A 1137 10.52 -18.78 40.71
N ASP A 1138 11.43 -19.54 40.09
CA ASP A 1138 11.06 -20.69 39.27
C ASP A 1138 10.29 -21.74 40.11
N GLY A 1139 10.63 -21.90 41.40
CA GLY A 1139 9.93 -22.79 42.33
C GLY A 1139 8.49 -22.37 42.58
N ILE A 1140 8.24 -21.07 42.77
CA ILE A 1140 6.88 -20.55 42.92
C ILE A 1140 6.07 -20.72 41.62
N LEU A 1141 6.68 -20.44 40.45
CA LEU A 1141 6.05 -20.65 39.15
C LEU A 1141 5.74 -22.12 38.88
N TYR A 1142 6.62 -23.04 39.32
CA TYR A 1142 6.39 -24.48 39.22
C TYR A 1142 5.18 -24.91 40.05
N LEU A 1143 5.07 -24.43 41.30
CA LEU A 1143 3.94 -24.74 42.16
C LEU A 1143 2.63 -24.16 41.62
N ASP A 1144 2.67 -22.91 41.12
CA ASP A 1144 1.51 -22.26 40.50
C ASP A 1144 1.04 -23.02 39.26
N GLY A 1145 1.97 -23.37 38.36
CA GLY A 1145 1.67 -24.18 37.18
C GLY A 1145 1.14 -25.57 37.52
N ARG A 1146 1.64 -26.17 38.61
CA ARG A 1146 1.14 -27.43 39.13
C ARG A 1146 -0.27 -27.32 39.70
N ARG A 1147 -0.60 -26.25 40.45
CA ARG A 1147 -1.97 -26.00 40.93
C ARG A 1147 -2.95 -25.92 39.76
N HIS A 1148 -2.57 -25.25 38.68
CA HIS A 1148 -3.36 -25.17 37.46
C HIS A 1148 -3.58 -26.56 36.82
N ALA A 1149 -2.53 -27.36 36.71
CA ALA A 1149 -2.63 -28.71 36.17
C ALA A 1149 -3.42 -29.71 37.07
N GLU A 1150 -3.25 -29.65 38.40
CA GLU A 1150 -3.88 -30.56 39.37
C GLU A 1150 -5.36 -30.23 39.61
N ASN A 1151 -5.78 -28.95 39.51
CA ASN A 1151 -7.19 -28.51 39.57
C ASN A 1151 -8.06 -28.98 38.39
N ARG A 1152 -7.52 -29.85 37.52
CA ARG A 1152 -8.23 -30.55 36.45
C ARG A 1152 -8.87 -31.87 36.92
N SER A 1153 -8.45 -32.39 38.09
CA SER A 1153 -8.85 -33.69 38.64
C SER A 1153 -10.26 -33.70 39.22
#